data_AF-A0A3D3YYH7-F1
#
_entry.id   AF-A0A3D3YYH7-F1
#
_cell.length_a   1.000
_cell.length_b   1.000
_cell.length_c   1.000
_cell.angle_alpha   90.00
_cell.angle_beta   90.00
_cell.angle_gamma   90.00
#
_symmetry.space_group_name_H-M   'P 1'
#
loop_
_entity.id
_entity.type
_entity.pdbx_description
1 polymer ?
#
loop_
_entity_poly.entity_id
_entity_poly.type
_entity_poly.pdbx_seq_one_letter_code
_entity_poly.pdbx_strand_id
1 'polypeptide(L)'
;MIEQMAVAVIVTDLAGTIIGWNRQAALLYGWPAEEAMGRQIMDVLVDDNDRDRAEDILGGVRLGETWGGEFPVRRKDGARVVAFVTNSPLLDADGSPIGVIGVSVGITERRQAEQDRSELLAREREARTRAEEANSELQILQEVIEIALAHVAVDDLVLALLTRIRDTLNVDTATLLLFNDEQTHLVVRATLGREGEEVEALRIPRGEGLAGRIAQGGAPLVVDDLTQVEVHSDFLRKNIRSLLGVPLFVENRVIGVVHVGTRNPHAFSRHEVQVLKAVADRAALAIDHVRLYEAERAARAELEATQRRLQFLLDGSTLLSFSLDFPQALRQAARLAVGALADLCLIDVIDEQGKVRRMAAQHRDPAQEPKMRELRGRFAPDPDGPHPAVHVMKTGRSEFAPDMPDEFLRRTTRDEEHYRLVKELGFQSYMCVALTARGRTLGTITLVSTDPERRFGQAEVELAEDLARRAALAVDNARLYEAEARARARAEDAGERLAFLAEASNVLSSSLDYRKTLARVARLAVPRLADWCTVDMVEDDGSIRSLAVAHVDPAKVDMALELRERYPTDPDAPYGVPNVIRTGQPELIPEIHDSLIEETTQDPGLIRIAKELQLRSIMTVPLRARGRNIGAISFIGAESGRTYGPEDLSLATDLARRAAMAIDNARLFQDRSYIARTLQQSLLPPALPDIPGIEVAARYRAAGEGNEVGGDFYDVFDTGDGAWAAVIGDVCGKGAGAAAVMGVARHTVRAAAMQERRPSRILATLNDGLLRQTSEGRFLTVCYVRLWPDPGRARLTVCSGGHPLPLVLRANGSVET
;
A
#
# COMPACT_ATOMS: atom_id res chain seq x y z
N MET A 1 47.21 -80.22 96.84
CA MET A 1 47.90 -79.29 95.91
C MET A 1 47.12 -79.07 94.60
N ILE A 2 46.51 -80.11 94.00
CA ILE A 2 45.81 -80.00 92.70
C ILE A 2 44.52 -79.14 92.75
N GLU A 3 43.84 -79.04 93.89
CA GLU A 3 42.60 -78.25 94.03
C GLU A 3 42.74 -76.75 93.75
N GLN A 4 43.94 -76.19 93.87
CA GLN A 4 44.18 -74.74 93.73
C GLN A 4 44.64 -74.31 92.33
N MET A 5 44.78 -75.23 91.37
CA MET A 5 45.22 -74.89 90.02
C MET A 5 44.12 -74.16 89.22
N ALA A 6 44.49 -73.12 88.49
CA ALA A 6 43.59 -72.28 87.67
C ALA A 6 43.21 -72.92 86.32
N VAL A 7 43.51 -74.20 86.12
CA VAL A 7 43.21 -74.99 84.92
C VAL A 7 42.46 -76.26 85.32
N ALA A 8 41.65 -76.83 84.42
CA ALA A 8 40.95 -78.07 84.69
C ALA A 8 41.97 -79.19 84.84
N VAL A 9 42.01 -79.84 86.01
CA VAL A 9 42.92 -80.96 86.29
C VAL A 9 42.13 -82.17 86.75
N ILE A 10 42.42 -83.31 86.14
CA ILE A 10 41.79 -84.60 86.36
C ILE A 10 42.90 -85.61 86.67
N VAL A 11 42.71 -86.46 87.67
CA VAL A 11 43.62 -87.54 88.00
C VAL A 11 42.86 -88.86 87.99
N THR A 12 43.40 -89.88 87.34
CA THR A 12 42.85 -91.23 87.33
C THR A 12 43.86 -92.23 87.87
N ASP A 13 43.38 -93.37 88.37
CA ASP A 13 44.22 -94.55 88.57
C ASP A 13 44.61 -95.20 87.21
N LEU A 14 45.42 -96.26 87.24
CA LEU A 14 45.79 -97.01 86.04
C LEU A 14 44.61 -97.68 85.34
N ALA A 15 43.48 -97.93 86.02
CA ALA A 15 42.28 -98.50 85.40
C ALA A 15 41.42 -97.44 84.70
N GLY A 16 41.73 -96.14 84.84
CA GLY A 16 40.95 -95.03 84.29
C GLY A 16 39.86 -94.51 85.23
N THR A 17 39.82 -94.99 86.47
CA THR A 17 38.90 -94.51 87.50
C THR A 17 39.35 -93.14 87.98
N ILE A 18 38.44 -92.16 87.99
CA ILE A 18 38.74 -90.80 88.45
C ILE A 18 38.98 -90.80 89.96
N ILE A 19 40.20 -90.44 90.36
CA ILE A 19 40.65 -90.30 91.76
C ILE A 19 40.98 -88.85 92.13
N GLY A 20 40.94 -87.92 91.18
CA GLY A 20 41.07 -86.50 91.42
C GLY A 20 40.31 -85.68 90.38
N TRP A 21 39.56 -84.68 90.84
CA TRP A 21 38.77 -83.80 89.98
C TRP A 21 38.69 -82.41 90.61
N ASN A 22 39.40 -81.44 90.04
CA ASN A 22 39.45 -80.10 90.65
C ASN A 22 38.26 -79.21 90.26
N ARG A 23 38.13 -78.06 90.92
CA ARG A 23 37.03 -77.09 90.69
C ARG A 23 36.95 -76.62 89.23
N GLN A 24 38.09 -76.46 88.56
CA GLN A 24 38.12 -76.00 87.17
C GLN A 24 37.66 -77.09 86.20
N ALA A 25 37.95 -78.36 86.48
CA ALA A 25 37.39 -79.49 85.73
C ALA A 25 35.86 -79.55 85.87
N ALA A 26 35.34 -79.25 87.07
CA ALA A 26 33.89 -79.16 87.28
C ALA A 26 33.24 -78.03 86.49
N LEU A 27 33.89 -76.86 86.38
CA LEU A 27 33.39 -75.74 85.58
C LEU A 27 33.46 -76.02 84.08
N LEU A 28 34.60 -76.54 83.61
CA LEU A 28 34.82 -76.81 82.19
C LEU A 28 33.88 -77.90 81.69
N TYR A 29 33.73 -78.99 82.43
CA TYR A 29 32.98 -80.17 81.98
C TYR A 29 31.56 -80.29 82.55
N GLY A 30 31.21 -79.48 83.54
CA GLY A 30 29.87 -79.45 84.14
C GLY A 30 29.58 -80.57 85.14
N TRP A 31 30.56 -81.44 85.43
CA TRP A 31 30.41 -82.52 86.42
C TRP A 31 30.93 -82.07 87.80
N PRO A 32 30.09 -82.06 88.85
CA PRO A 32 30.56 -81.86 90.23
C PRO A 32 31.54 -82.97 90.63
N ALA A 33 32.56 -82.66 91.44
CA ALA A 33 33.57 -83.63 91.85
C ALA A 33 32.95 -84.87 92.53
N GLU A 34 31.95 -84.69 93.38
CA GLU A 34 31.23 -85.76 94.09
C GLU A 34 30.57 -86.78 93.14
N GLU A 35 30.18 -86.34 91.92
CA GLU A 35 29.57 -87.22 90.92
C GLU A 35 30.58 -87.84 89.96
N ALA A 36 31.70 -87.15 89.70
CA ALA A 36 32.73 -87.61 88.78
C ALA A 36 33.70 -88.60 89.42
N MET A 37 34.05 -88.39 90.70
CA MET A 37 34.98 -89.24 91.44
C MET A 37 34.47 -90.68 91.53
N GLY A 38 35.35 -91.66 91.31
CA GLY A 38 35.03 -93.08 91.30
C GLY A 38 34.41 -93.60 89.99
N ARG A 39 34.10 -92.75 89.01
CA ARG A 39 33.63 -93.17 87.68
C ARG A 39 34.79 -93.35 86.70
N GLN A 40 34.53 -94.04 85.59
CA GLN A 40 35.46 -94.16 84.48
C GLN A 40 35.54 -92.86 83.67
N ILE A 41 36.75 -92.35 83.43
CA ILE A 41 36.97 -91.09 82.70
C ILE A 41 36.39 -91.12 81.28
N MET A 42 36.42 -92.29 80.65
CA MET A 42 35.88 -92.53 79.31
C MET A 42 34.37 -92.30 79.25
N ASP A 43 33.63 -92.68 80.29
CA ASP A 43 32.18 -92.50 80.31
C ASP A 43 31.79 -91.05 80.65
N VAL A 44 32.63 -90.35 81.41
CA VAL A 44 32.35 -88.98 81.89
C VAL A 44 32.64 -87.94 80.82
N LEU A 45 33.79 -88.03 80.13
CA LEU A 45 34.28 -86.96 79.26
C LEU A 45 34.38 -87.31 77.78
N VAL A 46 34.36 -88.59 77.42
CA VAL A 46 34.54 -89.00 76.03
C VAL A 46 33.18 -89.38 75.43
N ASP A 47 32.93 -88.90 74.22
CA ASP A 47 31.76 -89.26 73.44
C ASP A 47 32.01 -90.59 72.70
N ASP A 48 30.96 -91.38 72.43
CA ASP A 48 31.12 -92.75 71.92
C ASP A 48 31.89 -92.82 70.59
N ASN A 49 31.80 -91.79 69.74
CA ASN A 49 32.55 -91.73 68.47
C ASN A 49 34.05 -91.47 68.64
N ASP A 50 34.50 -91.00 69.80
CA ASP A 50 35.90 -90.68 70.08
C ASP A 50 36.55 -91.64 71.10
N ARG A 51 35.84 -92.73 71.48
CA ARG A 51 36.32 -93.72 72.46
C ARG A 51 37.61 -94.41 72.01
N ASP A 52 37.67 -94.94 70.79
CA ASP A 52 38.86 -95.64 70.28
C ASP A 52 40.11 -94.74 70.34
N ARG A 53 39.95 -93.49 69.91
CA ARG A 53 41.02 -92.49 69.93
C ARG A 53 41.46 -92.14 71.35
N ALA A 54 40.54 -92.07 72.31
CA ALA A 54 40.87 -91.83 73.70
C ALA A 54 41.53 -93.05 74.38
N GLU A 55 41.15 -94.27 74.02
CA GLU A 55 41.81 -95.50 74.49
C GLU A 55 43.25 -95.57 74.01
N ASP A 56 43.52 -95.27 72.74
CA ASP A 56 44.89 -95.21 72.21
C ASP A 56 45.74 -94.18 72.97
N ILE A 57 45.19 -92.98 73.22
CA ILE A 57 45.88 -91.93 73.97
C ILE A 57 46.19 -92.39 75.40
N LEU A 58 45.20 -92.93 76.13
CA LEU A 58 45.41 -93.38 77.50
C LEU A 58 46.32 -94.61 77.58
N GLY A 59 46.30 -95.49 76.58
CA GLY A 59 47.21 -96.63 76.44
C GLY A 59 48.68 -96.18 76.34
N GLY A 60 48.98 -95.20 75.49
CA GLY A 60 50.31 -94.60 75.39
C GLY A 60 50.76 -93.94 76.70
N VAL A 61 49.84 -93.23 77.38
CA VAL A 61 50.16 -92.58 78.65
C VAL A 61 50.45 -93.58 79.76
N ARG A 62 49.76 -94.74 79.81
CA ARG A 62 50.06 -95.83 80.75
C ARG A 62 51.43 -96.48 80.54
N LEU A 63 51.98 -96.39 79.32
CA LEU A 63 53.33 -96.86 78.99
C LEU A 63 54.42 -95.81 79.30
N GLY A 64 54.04 -94.65 79.83
CA GLY A 64 54.95 -93.59 80.27
C GLY A 64 54.99 -92.35 79.37
N GLU A 65 54.21 -92.28 78.29
CA GLU A 65 54.22 -91.14 77.36
C GLU A 65 53.33 -89.97 77.82
N THR A 66 53.64 -88.75 77.40
CA THR A 66 52.74 -87.60 77.58
C THR A 66 52.12 -87.22 76.24
N TRP A 67 50.79 -87.10 76.21
CA TRP A 67 50.04 -86.66 75.02
C TRP A 67 49.44 -85.28 75.23
N GLY A 68 49.51 -84.41 74.23
CA GLY A 68 48.88 -83.09 74.24
C GLY A 68 48.25 -82.76 72.89
N GLY A 69 46.99 -82.34 72.88
CA GLY A 69 46.29 -81.97 71.65
C GLY A 69 44.85 -81.53 71.87
N GLU A 70 44.23 -81.06 70.80
CA GLU A 70 42.80 -80.75 70.80
C GLU A 70 41.99 -82.05 70.82
N PHE A 71 41.12 -82.18 71.81
CA PHE A 71 40.24 -83.31 71.98
C PHE A 71 38.80 -82.82 72.19
N PRO A 72 37.83 -83.37 71.43
CA PRO A 72 36.42 -83.13 71.70
C PRO A 72 36.02 -83.85 72.99
N VAL A 73 35.50 -83.09 73.95
CA VAL A 73 35.03 -83.59 75.24
C VAL A 73 33.53 -83.37 75.36
N ARG A 74 32.87 -84.32 76.01
CA ARG A 74 31.44 -84.28 76.31
C ARG A 74 31.23 -83.70 77.71
N ARG A 75 30.45 -82.63 77.80
CA ARG A 75 30.01 -82.05 79.08
C ARG A 75 28.81 -82.82 79.64
N LYS A 76 28.50 -82.61 80.93
CA LYS A 76 27.35 -83.24 81.62
C LYS A 76 25.99 -82.96 80.95
N ASP A 77 25.82 -81.77 80.37
CA ASP A 77 24.60 -81.38 79.65
C ASP A 77 24.46 -82.02 78.25
N GLY A 78 25.44 -82.85 77.85
CA GLY A 78 25.51 -83.49 76.55
C GLY A 78 26.18 -82.64 75.46
N ALA A 79 26.56 -81.39 75.75
CA ALA A 79 27.24 -80.54 74.77
C ALA A 79 28.66 -81.06 74.48
N ARG A 80 28.98 -81.19 73.19
CA ARG A 80 30.36 -81.40 72.72
C ARG A 80 31.09 -80.06 72.70
N VAL A 81 32.21 -79.98 73.41
CA VAL A 81 33.11 -78.84 73.37
C VAL A 81 34.51 -79.31 72.99
N VAL A 82 35.33 -78.45 72.39
CA VAL A 82 36.72 -78.79 72.09
C VAL A 82 37.60 -78.19 73.18
N ALA A 83 38.33 -79.05 73.87
CA ALA A 83 39.34 -78.65 74.84
C ALA A 83 40.72 -79.06 74.33
N PHE A 84 41.73 -78.22 74.59
CA PHE A 84 43.11 -78.66 74.47
C PHE A 84 43.46 -79.44 75.75
N VAL A 85 43.77 -80.73 75.61
CA VAL A 85 43.99 -81.66 76.72
C VAL A 85 45.43 -82.16 76.69
N THR A 86 46.10 -82.16 77.85
CA THR A 86 47.42 -82.76 78.04
C THR A 86 47.34 -83.83 79.12
N ASN A 87 47.64 -85.09 78.78
CA ASN A 87 47.63 -86.24 79.68
C ASN A 87 49.06 -86.76 79.90
N SER A 88 49.47 -86.90 81.15
CA SER A 88 50.80 -87.39 81.56
C SER A 88 50.68 -88.49 82.61
N PRO A 89 51.63 -89.45 82.68
CA PRO A 89 51.61 -90.49 83.69
C PRO A 89 51.95 -89.93 85.08
N LEU A 90 51.27 -90.43 86.11
CA LEU A 90 51.63 -90.23 87.51
C LEU A 90 52.50 -91.42 87.94
N LEU A 91 53.73 -91.18 88.40
CA LEU A 91 54.70 -92.24 88.76
C LEU A 91 54.83 -92.36 90.30
N ASP A 92 55.11 -93.56 90.80
CA ASP A 92 55.50 -93.78 92.20
C ASP A 92 56.99 -93.45 92.46
N ALA A 93 57.44 -93.66 93.70
CA ALA A 93 58.81 -93.37 94.11
C ALA A 93 59.86 -94.24 93.40
N ASP A 94 59.47 -95.42 92.90
CA ASP A 94 60.32 -96.35 92.16
C ASP A 94 60.23 -96.13 90.63
N GLY A 95 59.49 -95.10 90.18
CA GLY A 95 59.34 -94.70 88.79
C GLY A 95 58.29 -95.49 87.99
N SER A 96 57.50 -96.34 88.64
CA SER A 96 56.43 -97.11 87.99
C SER A 96 55.15 -96.27 87.88
N PRO A 97 54.43 -96.30 86.75
CA PRO A 97 53.19 -95.55 86.61
C PRO A 97 52.10 -96.10 87.53
N ILE A 98 51.45 -95.23 88.29
CA ILE A 98 50.36 -95.52 89.22
C ILE A 98 49.04 -94.83 88.84
N GLY A 99 49.05 -93.92 87.85
CA GLY A 99 47.85 -93.22 87.38
C GLY A 99 48.12 -92.27 86.20
N VAL A 100 47.15 -91.44 85.84
CA VAL A 100 47.25 -90.40 84.80
C VAL A 100 46.79 -89.06 85.36
N ILE A 101 47.51 -87.98 85.04
CA ILE A 101 47.07 -86.60 85.29
C ILE A 101 46.80 -85.90 83.95
N GLY A 102 45.56 -85.45 83.77
CA GLY A 102 45.08 -84.69 82.62
C GLY A 102 44.87 -83.21 82.98
N VAL A 103 45.36 -82.30 82.14
CA VAL A 103 45.12 -80.85 82.24
C VAL A 103 44.37 -80.38 80.99
N SER A 104 43.35 -79.53 81.15
CA SER A 104 42.50 -79.12 80.03
C SER A 104 42.11 -77.64 80.04
N VAL A 105 41.99 -77.05 78.84
CA VAL A 105 41.56 -75.65 78.61
C VAL A 105 40.59 -75.57 77.41
N GLY A 106 39.46 -74.86 77.55
CA GLY A 106 38.49 -74.65 76.46
C GLY A 106 38.89 -73.54 75.47
N ILE A 107 38.61 -73.71 74.17
CA ILE A 107 39.06 -72.78 73.09
C ILE A 107 37.96 -72.27 72.12
N THR A 108 36.68 -72.55 72.38
CA THR A 108 35.57 -72.30 71.44
C THR A 108 35.28 -70.80 71.14
N GLU A 109 35.34 -69.90 72.12
CA GLU A 109 34.99 -68.47 71.94
C GLU A 109 35.95 -67.71 71.01
N ARG A 110 37.23 -68.13 70.97
CA ARG A 110 38.26 -67.47 70.16
C ARG A 110 38.02 -67.65 68.66
N ARG A 111 37.38 -68.74 68.23
CA ARG A 111 37.15 -69.02 66.81
C ARG A 111 36.04 -68.18 66.19
N GLN A 112 34.98 -67.87 66.93
CA GLN A 112 33.82 -67.17 66.38
C GLN A 112 34.16 -65.72 65.97
N ALA A 113 35.00 -65.03 66.76
CA ALA A 113 35.39 -63.64 66.52
C ALA A 113 36.29 -63.43 65.28
N GLU A 114 37.10 -64.43 64.91
CA GLU A 114 37.97 -64.34 63.73
C GLU A 114 37.18 -64.47 62.42
N GLN A 115 36.08 -65.23 62.42
CA GLN A 115 35.29 -65.48 61.21
C GLN A 115 34.44 -64.26 60.82
N ASP A 116 33.75 -63.62 61.76
CA ASP A 116 32.91 -62.44 61.54
C ASP A 116 33.70 -61.24 60.98
N ARG A 117 34.97 -61.08 61.38
CA ARG A 117 35.85 -60.00 60.91
C ARG A 117 36.22 -60.17 59.43
N SER A 118 36.34 -61.40 58.96
CA SER A 118 36.66 -61.68 57.55
C SER A 118 35.50 -61.33 56.61
N GLU A 119 34.27 -61.60 57.02
CA GLU A 119 33.06 -61.31 56.25
C GLU A 119 32.77 -59.81 56.14
N LEU A 120 33.04 -59.02 57.19
CA LEU A 120 32.84 -57.58 57.17
C LEU A 120 33.78 -56.87 56.18
N LEU A 121 35.06 -57.26 56.15
CA LEU A 121 36.06 -56.70 55.24
C LEU A 121 35.79 -57.02 53.77
N ALA A 122 35.21 -58.19 53.47
CA ALA A 122 34.80 -58.55 52.12
C ALA A 122 33.64 -57.66 51.62
N ARG A 123 32.63 -57.42 52.47
CA ARG A 123 31.50 -56.53 52.13
C ARG A 123 31.93 -55.07 51.94
N GLU A 124 32.84 -54.57 52.76
CA GLU A 124 33.37 -53.20 52.63
C GLU A 124 34.11 -53.01 51.30
N ARG A 125 34.94 -53.98 50.89
CA ARG A 125 35.67 -53.91 49.62
C ARG A 125 34.73 -53.90 48.41
N GLU A 126 33.72 -54.77 48.39
CA GLU A 126 32.73 -54.80 47.29
C GLU A 126 31.92 -53.51 47.20
N ALA A 127 31.57 -52.89 48.33
CA ALA A 127 30.84 -51.63 48.34
C ALA A 127 31.70 -50.48 47.81
N ARG A 128 32.99 -50.45 48.17
CA ARG A 128 33.94 -49.43 47.70
C ARG A 128 34.19 -49.51 46.21
N THR A 129 34.41 -50.71 45.65
CA THR A 129 34.61 -50.87 44.21
C THR A 129 33.37 -50.42 43.42
N ARG A 130 32.15 -50.78 43.88
CA ARG A 130 30.90 -50.30 43.25
C ARG A 130 30.74 -48.79 43.31
N ALA A 131 31.15 -48.15 44.40
CA ALA A 131 31.11 -46.70 44.54
C ALA A 131 32.13 -46.01 43.61
N GLU A 132 33.34 -46.55 43.50
CA GLU A 132 34.39 -46.03 42.60
C GLU A 132 34.00 -46.17 41.11
N GLU A 133 33.39 -47.29 40.72
CA GLU A 133 32.82 -47.50 39.38
C GLU A 133 31.69 -46.50 39.06
N ALA A 134 30.71 -46.35 39.95
CA ALA A 134 29.60 -45.40 39.76
C ALA A 134 30.07 -43.94 39.71
N ASN A 135 31.09 -43.58 40.50
CA ASN A 135 31.62 -42.23 40.51
C ASN A 135 32.42 -41.92 39.23
N SER A 136 33.14 -42.91 38.68
CA SER A 136 33.86 -42.78 37.41
C SER A 136 32.88 -42.63 36.23
N GLU A 137 31.77 -43.38 36.24
CA GLU A 137 30.69 -43.25 35.27
C GLU A 137 30.04 -41.86 35.32
N LEU A 138 29.73 -41.34 36.52
CA LEU A 138 29.18 -39.99 36.68
C LEU A 138 30.11 -38.89 36.20
N GLN A 139 31.43 -39.04 36.39
CA GLN A 139 32.40 -38.02 36.01
C GLN A 139 32.55 -37.89 34.48
N ILE A 140 32.59 -39.01 33.75
CA ILE A 140 32.56 -39.01 32.28
C ILE A 140 31.27 -38.33 31.76
N LEU A 141 30.16 -38.55 32.47
CA LEU A 141 28.83 -38.05 32.12
C LEU A 141 28.70 -36.53 32.31
N GLN A 142 29.36 -35.96 33.33
CA GLN A 142 29.39 -34.52 33.58
C GLN A 142 30.24 -33.75 32.56
N GLU A 143 31.42 -34.27 32.21
CA GLU A 143 32.36 -33.58 31.31
C GLU A 143 31.80 -33.39 29.89
N VAL A 144 31.09 -34.38 29.33
CA VAL A 144 30.49 -34.28 27.98
C VAL A 144 29.36 -33.23 27.92
N ILE A 145 28.61 -33.09 29.02
CA ILE A 145 27.52 -32.10 29.12
C ILE A 145 28.08 -30.67 29.19
N GLU A 146 29.17 -30.45 29.93
CA GLU A 146 29.77 -29.13 30.06
C GLU A 146 30.27 -28.57 28.72
N ILE A 147 30.87 -29.42 27.88
CA ILE A 147 31.35 -29.02 26.54
C ILE A 147 30.16 -28.66 25.63
N ALA A 148 29.05 -29.40 25.71
CA ALA A 148 27.84 -29.11 24.94
C ALA A 148 27.17 -27.79 25.35
N LEU A 149 27.20 -27.46 26.65
CA LEU A 149 26.66 -26.21 27.19
C LEU A 149 27.53 -24.98 26.86
N ALA A 150 28.79 -25.17 26.45
CA ALA A 150 29.70 -24.08 26.12
C ALA A 150 29.43 -23.41 24.74
N HIS A 151 28.38 -23.81 24.02
CA HIS A 151 27.96 -23.23 22.72
C HIS A 151 29.08 -23.19 21.67
N VAL A 152 29.87 -24.26 21.58
CA VAL A 152 30.96 -24.40 20.61
C VAL A 152 30.41 -24.97 19.29
N ALA A 153 31.03 -24.64 18.15
CA ALA A 153 30.64 -25.19 16.86
C ALA A 153 30.70 -26.72 16.86
N VAL A 154 29.86 -27.38 16.06
CA VAL A 154 29.78 -28.86 16.00
C VAL A 154 31.15 -29.50 15.77
N ASP A 155 31.99 -28.90 14.93
CA ASP A 155 33.31 -29.46 14.59
C ASP A 155 34.28 -29.42 15.78
N ASP A 156 34.25 -28.36 16.59
CA ASP A 156 35.07 -28.23 17.80
C ASP A 156 34.62 -29.22 18.88
N LEU A 157 33.30 -29.38 19.07
CA LEU A 157 32.72 -30.37 19.97
C LEU A 157 33.15 -31.79 19.59
N VAL A 158 33.04 -32.13 18.30
CA VAL A 158 33.43 -33.46 17.78
C VAL A 158 34.92 -33.72 18.02
N LEU A 159 35.80 -32.74 17.78
CA LEU A 159 37.24 -32.91 17.98
C LEU A 159 37.60 -33.12 19.46
N ALA A 160 36.97 -32.37 20.37
CA ALA A 160 37.16 -32.51 21.81
C ALA A 160 36.70 -33.90 22.30
N LEU A 161 35.54 -34.37 21.84
CA LEU A 161 35.00 -35.69 22.16
C LEU A 161 35.91 -36.82 21.69
N LEU A 162 36.36 -36.77 20.43
CA LEU A 162 37.25 -37.78 19.88
C LEU A 162 38.59 -37.86 20.65
N THR A 163 39.11 -36.71 21.07
CA THR A 163 40.37 -36.65 21.84
C THR A 163 40.21 -37.42 23.15
N ARG A 164 39.10 -37.18 23.86
CA ARG A 164 38.80 -37.85 25.12
C ARG A 164 38.57 -39.35 24.93
N ILE A 165 37.77 -39.75 23.94
CA ILE A 165 37.50 -41.15 23.62
C ILE A 165 38.80 -41.93 23.39
N ARG A 166 39.72 -41.34 22.61
CA ARG A 166 41.01 -41.95 22.30
C ARG A 166 41.83 -42.18 23.56
N ASP A 167 41.94 -41.16 24.40
CA ASP A 167 42.77 -41.19 25.61
C ASP A 167 42.18 -42.11 26.70
N THR A 168 40.85 -42.14 26.86
CA THR A 168 40.16 -42.99 27.87
C THR A 168 40.21 -44.48 27.52
N LEU A 169 40.03 -44.84 26.24
CA LEU A 169 40.08 -46.23 25.81
C LEU A 169 41.50 -46.69 25.44
N ASN A 170 42.49 -45.80 25.51
CA ASN A 170 43.89 -46.06 25.15
C ASN A 170 44.02 -46.73 23.77
N VAL A 171 43.36 -46.12 22.77
CA VAL A 171 43.30 -46.60 21.37
C VAL A 171 44.13 -45.71 20.46
N ASP A 172 44.57 -46.24 19.32
CA ASP A 172 45.43 -45.49 18.39
C ASP A 172 44.64 -44.48 17.54
N THR A 173 43.38 -44.78 17.23
CA THR A 173 42.54 -43.94 16.34
C THR A 173 41.12 -43.82 16.85
N ALA A 174 40.50 -42.67 16.57
CA ALA A 174 39.09 -42.40 16.83
C ALA A 174 38.50 -41.54 15.71
N THR A 175 37.35 -41.94 15.16
CA THR A 175 36.70 -41.26 14.03
C THR A 175 35.20 -41.14 14.30
N LEU A 176 34.64 -39.98 13.97
CA LEU A 176 33.20 -39.72 14.05
C LEU A 176 32.65 -39.35 12.66
N LEU A 177 31.60 -40.04 12.28
CA LEU A 177 30.87 -39.84 11.03
C LEU A 177 29.43 -39.41 11.35
N LEU A 178 28.92 -38.41 10.64
CA LEU A 178 27.53 -37.97 10.75
C LEU A 178 26.82 -38.15 9.42
N PHE A 179 25.52 -38.40 9.45
CA PHE A 179 24.70 -38.34 8.23
C PHE A 179 24.67 -36.93 7.65
N ASN A 180 24.57 -36.85 6.32
CA ASN A 180 24.15 -35.63 5.63
C ASN A 180 22.68 -35.28 5.96
N ASP A 181 22.23 -34.09 5.59
CA ASP A 181 20.89 -33.61 5.94
C ASP A 181 19.76 -34.50 5.38
N GLU A 182 19.99 -35.15 4.24
CA GLU A 182 19.05 -36.10 3.61
C GLU A 182 19.07 -37.51 4.22
N GLN A 183 19.97 -37.79 5.17
CA GLN A 183 20.19 -39.11 5.79
C GLN A 183 20.51 -40.25 4.81
N THR A 184 21.17 -39.94 3.70
CA THR A 184 21.48 -40.91 2.65
C THR A 184 22.84 -41.58 2.85
N HIS A 185 23.83 -40.83 3.31
CA HIS A 185 25.19 -41.33 3.50
C HIS A 185 25.87 -40.67 4.71
N LEU A 186 26.78 -41.42 5.33
CA LEU A 186 27.67 -40.94 6.39
C LEU A 186 28.84 -40.19 5.77
N VAL A 187 29.18 -39.05 6.35
CA VAL A 187 30.34 -38.24 6.01
C VAL A 187 31.25 -38.18 7.23
N VAL A 188 32.53 -38.43 7.02
CA VAL A 188 33.54 -38.29 8.08
C VAL A 188 33.61 -36.82 8.49
N ARG A 189 33.33 -36.52 9.77
CA ARG A 189 33.41 -35.16 10.31
C ARG A 189 34.77 -34.87 10.92
N ALA A 190 35.34 -35.84 11.64
CA ALA A 190 36.69 -35.74 12.16
C ALA A 190 37.31 -37.12 12.40
N THR A 191 38.64 -37.17 12.38
CA THR A 191 39.46 -38.34 12.71
C THR A 191 40.69 -37.91 13.50
N LEU A 192 41.01 -38.65 14.57
CA LEU A 192 42.25 -38.54 15.34
C LEU A 192 43.09 -39.80 15.21
N GLY A 193 44.42 -39.64 15.26
CA GLY A 193 45.38 -40.75 15.13
C GLY A 193 45.82 -41.06 13.69
N ARG A 194 45.50 -40.16 12.74
CA ARG A 194 45.97 -40.17 11.34
C ARG A 194 46.91 -38.98 11.12
N GLU A 195 48.15 -39.23 10.75
CA GLU A 195 49.14 -38.20 10.41
C GLU A 195 49.23 -38.03 8.89
N GLY A 196 49.10 -36.80 8.39
CA GLY A 196 49.63 -36.42 7.06
C GLY A 196 48.74 -36.55 5.82
N GLU A 197 47.44 -36.83 5.90
CA GLU A 197 46.54 -36.82 4.72
C GLU A 197 45.23 -36.07 5.00
N GLU A 198 44.81 -35.23 4.04
CA GLU A 198 43.45 -34.69 4.00
C GLU A 198 42.45 -35.86 4.04
N VAL A 199 41.47 -35.77 4.94
CA VAL A 199 40.37 -36.72 4.97
C VAL A 199 39.55 -36.45 3.70
N GLU A 200 39.79 -37.23 2.64
CA GLU A 200 38.87 -37.29 1.50
C GLU A 200 37.44 -37.42 2.06
N ALA A 201 36.50 -36.66 1.48
CA ALA A 201 35.09 -36.68 1.85
C ALA A 201 34.46 -38.03 1.48
N LEU A 202 34.85 -39.09 2.18
CA LEU A 202 34.38 -40.44 1.99
C LEU A 202 32.90 -40.45 2.35
N ARG A 203 32.05 -40.68 1.34
CA ARG A 203 30.60 -40.82 1.50
C ARG A 203 30.30 -42.30 1.63
N ILE A 204 29.85 -42.73 2.80
CA ILE A 204 29.56 -44.13 3.09
C ILE A 204 28.03 -44.31 3.10
N PRO A 205 27.44 -44.97 2.10
CA PRO A 205 26.01 -45.25 2.09
C PRO A 205 25.59 -46.09 3.30
N ARG A 206 24.32 -45.97 3.68
CA ARG A 206 23.75 -46.79 4.76
C ARG A 206 23.76 -48.27 4.35
N GLY A 207 24.27 -49.13 5.24
CA GLY A 207 24.43 -50.57 4.98
C GLY A 207 25.75 -50.99 4.32
N GLU A 208 26.54 -50.03 3.81
CA GLU A 208 27.82 -50.33 3.16
C GLU A 208 29.03 -50.08 4.09
N GLY A 209 30.06 -50.92 3.97
CA GLY A 209 31.23 -50.88 4.84
C GLY A 209 30.90 -51.09 6.33
N LEU A 210 31.92 -50.94 7.19
CA LEU A 210 31.76 -51.15 8.64
C LEU A 210 30.83 -50.10 9.26
N ALA A 211 31.05 -48.81 8.95
CA ALA A 211 30.25 -47.71 9.49
C ALA A 211 28.80 -47.73 8.99
N GLY A 212 28.55 -47.98 7.70
CA GLY A 212 27.19 -48.07 7.17
C GLY A 212 26.40 -49.25 7.74
N ARG A 213 27.06 -50.39 8.01
CA ARG A 213 26.44 -51.54 8.69
C ARG A 213 26.07 -51.22 10.15
N ILE A 214 26.93 -50.52 10.88
CA ILE A 214 26.62 -50.05 12.24
C ILE A 214 25.40 -49.13 12.21
N ALA A 215 25.35 -48.19 11.25
CA ALA A 215 24.22 -47.28 11.11
C ALA A 215 22.91 -47.94 10.62
N GLN A 216 22.99 -49.03 9.87
CA GLN A 216 21.83 -49.81 9.46
C GLN A 216 21.31 -50.69 10.60
N GLY A 217 22.21 -51.40 11.28
CA GLY A 217 21.86 -52.34 12.35
C GLY A 217 21.52 -51.67 13.67
N GLY A 218 22.04 -50.47 13.93
CA GLY A 218 21.80 -49.76 15.18
C GLY A 218 22.40 -50.47 16.40
N ALA A 219 23.47 -51.24 16.22
CA ALA A 219 24.12 -51.99 17.29
C ALA A 219 25.65 -51.85 17.21
N PRO A 220 26.37 -51.95 18.35
CA PRO A 220 27.83 -52.01 18.36
C PRO A 220 28.38 -53.12 17.46
N LEU A 221 29.48 -52.84 16.77
CA LEU A 221 30.23 -53.81 15.98
C LEU A 221 31.66 -53.89 16.51
N VAL A 222 32.06 -55.09 16.93
CA VAL A 222 33.43 -55.40 17.34
C VAL A 222 34.07 -56.26 16.27
N VAL A 223 35.27 -55.89 15.84
CA VAL A 223 36.09 -56.66 14.90
C VAL A 223 37.47 -56.83 15.53
N ASP A 224 37.74 -58.02 16.05
CA ASP A 224 39.02 -58.34 16.70
C ASP A 224 40.18 -58.40 15.70
N ASP A 225 39.89 -58.73 14.43
CA ASP A 225 40.86 -58.77 13.34
C ASP A 225 40.26 -58.28 12.02
N LEU A 226 40.61 -57.05 11.64
CA LEU A 226 40.16 -56.41 10.40
C LEU A 226 40.67 -57.10 9.13
N THR A 227 41.70 -57.95 9.20
CA THR A 227 42.15 -58.71 8.01
C THR A 227 41.19 -59.81 7.60
N GLN A 228 40.25 -60.17 8.49
CA GLN A 228 39.22 -61.17 8.23
C GLN A 228 37.91 -60.57 7.71
N VAL A 229 37.84 -59.24 7.55
CA VAL A 229 36.63 -58.52 7.14
C VAL A 229 36.95 -57.66 5.92
N GLU A 230 35.99 -57.53 5.00
CA GLU A 230 36.13 -56.64 3.87
C GLU A 230 36.04 -55.17 4.34
N VAL A 231 37.16 -54.44 4.21
CA VAL A 231 37.29 -53.03 4.60
C VAL A 231 37.60 -52.20 3.36
N HIS A 232 36.71 -51.28 2.98
CA HIS A 232 36.88 -50.42 1.81
C HIS A 232 37.85 -49.26 2.05
N SER A 233 38.09 -48.87 3.30
CA SER A 233 39.06 -47.83 3.63
C SER A 233 40.49 -48.39 3.64
N ASP A 234 41.34 -47.88 2.76
CA ASP A 234 42.76 -48.27 2.69
C ASP A 234 43.54 -47.95 3.97
N PHE A 235 43.23 -46.82 4.63
CA PHE A 235 43.84 -46.46 5.91
C PHE A 235 43.56 -47.53 6.99
N LEU A 236 42.28 -47.86 7.22
CA LEU A 236 41.88 -48.89 8.17
C LEU A 236 42.50 -50.25 7.84
N ARG A 237 42.52 -50.65 6.56
CA ARG A 237 43.10 -51.94 6.12
C ARG A 237 44.61 -52.05 6.41
N LYS A 238 45.37 -50.96 6.24
CA LYS A 238 46.84 -50.98 6.35
C LYS A 238 47.34 -50.70 7.76
N ASN A 239 46.60 -49.92 8.54
CA ASN A 239 47.11 -49.36 9.80
C ASN A 239 46.37 -49.86 11.04
N ILE A 240 45.16 -50.40 10.90
CA ILE A 240 44.34 -50.81 12.06
C ILE A 240 44.14 -52.32 12.01
N ARG A 241 44.33 -52.97 13.15
CA ARG A 241 44.17 -54.42 13.31
C ARG A 241 42.84 -54.79 13.96
N SER A 242 42.41 -54.05 14.97
CA SER A 242 41.14 -54.30 15.67
C SER A 242 40.32 -53.01 15.71
N LEU A 243 39.00 -53.12 15.59
CA LEU A 243 38.08 -51.97 15.51
C LEU A 243 36.82 -52.20 16.32
N LEU A 244 36.40 -51.17 17.03
CA LEU A 244 35.15 -51.10 17.75
C LEU A 244 34.38 -49.88 17.23
N GLY A 245 33.16 -50.10 16.75
CA GLY A 245 32.27 -49.02 16.33
C GLY A 245 30.92 -49.09 17.02
N VAL A 246 30.37 -47.93 17.38
CA VAL A 246 29.04 -47.80 17.99
C VAL A 246 28.22 -46.74 17.26
N PRO A 247 26.89 -46.93 17.15
CA PRO A 247 26.01 -45.93 16.57
C PRO A 247 25.82 -44.75 17.53
N LEU A 248 25.65 -43.55 16.97
CA LEU A 248 25.21 -42.35 17.68
C LEU A 248 23.68 -42.30 17.61
N PHE A 249 23.01 -42.51 18.73
CA PHE A 249 21.55 -42.54 18.81
C PHE A 249 20.97 -41.27 19.44
N VAL A 250 19.96 -40.71 18.79
CA VAL A 250 19.09 -39.70 19.38
C VAL A 250 17.66 -40.16 19.21
N GLU A 251 16.92 -40.22 20.32
CA GLU A 251 15.58 -40.81 20.39
C GLU A 251 15.55 -42.22 19.77
N ASN A 252 15.04 -42.34 18.55
CA ASN A 252 14.88 -43.60 17.83
C ASN A 252 15.58 -43.59 16.45
N ARG A 253 16.49 -42.63 16.21
CA ARG A 253 17.24 -42.49 14.97
C ARG A 253 18.75 -42.55 15.19
N VAL A 254 19.47 -43.19 14.28
CA VAL A 254 20.93 -43.13 14.22
C VAL A 254 21.32 -41.87 13.47
N ILE A 255 21.99 -40.93 14.14
CA ILE A 255 22.44 -39.66 13.53
C ILE A 255 23.87 -39.75 12.98
N GLY A 256 24.60 -40.80 13.36
CA GLY A 256 25.99 -41.02 12.96
C GLY A 256 26.60 -42.27 13.58
N VAL A 257 27.91 -42.42 13.44
CA VAL A 257 28.69 -43.54 13.96
C VAL A 257 30.01 -43.00 14.52
N VAL A 258 30.42 -43.50 15.68
CA VAL A 258 31.77 -43.30 16.19
C VAL A 258 32.48 -44.65 16.23
N HIS A 259 33.73 -44.69 15.76
CA HIS A 259 34.54 -45.89 15.84
C HIS A 259 35.97 -45.59 16.28
N VAL A 260 36.55 -46.54 16.99
CA VAL A 260 37.91 -46.53 17.47
C VAL A 260 38.67 -47.74 16.96
N GLY A 261 39.99 -47.60 16.81
CA GLY A 261 40.82 -48.68 16.28
C GLY A 261 42.21 -48.71 16.89
N THR A 262 42.76 -49.91 17.02
CA THR A 262 44.13 -50.19 17.49
C THR A 262 44.98 -50.75 16.35
N ARG A 263 46.27 -50.40 16.33
CA ARG A 263 47.26 -50.90 15.36
C ARG A 263 47.71 -52.33 15.70
N ASN A 264 47.66 -52.70 16.97
CA ASN A 264 47.96 -54.04 17.47
C ASN A 264 46.67 -54.84 17.72
N PRO A 265 46.72 -56.20 17.70
CA PRO A 265 45.59 -57.04 18.06
C PRO A 265 45.08 -56.70 19.46
N HIS A 266 43.80 -56.33 19.56
CA HIS A 266 43.14 -55.99 20.80
C HIS A 266 41.74 -56.58 20.81
N ALA A 267 41.45 -57.42 21.81
CA ALA A 267 40.12 -57.98 22.02
C ALA A 267 39.34 -57.04 22.94
N PHE A 268 38.49 -56.20 22.36
CA PHE A 268 37.70 -55.23 23.12
C PHE A 268 36.79 -55.94 24.13
N SER A 269 36.96 -55.63 25.40
CA SER A 269 36.17 -56.17 26.50
C SER A 269 34.73 -55.65 26.48
N ARG A 270 33.83 -56.36 27.16
CA ARG A 270 32.45 -55.88 27.37
C ARG A 270 32.41 -54.50 28.04
N HIS A 271 33.36 -54.20 28.92
CA HIS A 271 33.46 -52.93 29.60
C HIS A 271 33.81 -51.80 28.60
N GLU A 272 34.80 -51.99 27.73
CA GLU A 272 35.18 -50.99 26.72
C GLU A 272 34.05 -50.69 25.73
N VAL A 273 33.29 -51.72 25.32
CA VAL A 273 32.09 -51.53 24.50
C VAL A 273 31.04 -50.67 25.22
N GLN A 274 30.83 -50.91 26.52
CA GLN A 274 29.89 -50.14 27.33
C GLN A 274 30.34 -48.69 27.50
N VAL A 275 31.62 -48.46 27.76
CA VAL A 275 32.20 -47.11 27.89
C VAL A 275 32.04 -46.32 26.59
N LEU A 276 32.43 -46.89 25.44
CA LEU A 276 32.28 -46.19 24.16
C LEU A 276 30.81 -45.91 23.83
N LYS A 277 29.91 -46.86 24.10
CA LYS A 277 28.47 -46.67 23.90
C LYS A 277 27.91 -45.54 24.78
N ALA A 278 28.28 -45.50 26.06
CA ALA A 278 27.84 -44.45 26.97
C ALA A 278 28.30 -43.05 26.52
N VAL A 279 29.54 -42.94 26.05
CA VAL A 279 30.06 -41.69 25.48
C VAL A 279 29.36 -41.35 24.17
N ALA A 280 29.10 -42.33 23.31
CA ALA A 280 28.39 -42.15 22.04
C ALA A 280 26.94 -41.67 22.23
N ASP A 281 26.20 -42.26 23.16
CA ASP A 281 24.81 -41.86 23.47
C ASP A 281 24.76 -40.39 23.95
N ARG A 282 25.77 -39.94 24.72
CA ARG A 282 25.88 -38.55 25.18
C ARG A 282 26.35 -37.59 24.08
N ALA A 283 27.35 -37.99 23.31
CA ALA A 283 27.83 -37.24 22.15
C ALA A 283 26.71 -37.02 21.14
N ALA A 284 25.85 -38.02 20.93
CA ALA A 284 24.73 -37.94 20.01
C ALA A 284 23.73 -36.85 20.43
N LEU A 285 23.33 -36.82 21.71
CA LEU A 285 22.45 -35.79 22.26
C LEU A 285 23.06 -34.38 22.17
N ALA A 286 24.36 -34.24 22.47
CA ALA A 286 25.06 -32.97 22.39
C ALA A 286 25.13 -32.42 20.95
N ILE A 287 25.47 -33.26 19.98
CA ILE A 287 25.54 -32.90 18.57
C ILE A 287 24.16 -32.49 18.03
N ASP A 288 23.10 -33.19 18.42
CA ASP A 288 21.73 -32.87 18.02
C ASP A 288 21.26 -31.53 18.61
N HIS A 289 21.57 -31.25 19.87
CA HIS A 289 21.29 -29.95 20.51
C HIS A 289 21.99 -28.77 19.81
N VAL A 290 23.29 -28.88 19.51
CA VAL A 290 24.03 -27.79 18.83
C VAL A 290 23.46 -27.55 17.44
N ARG A 291 23.18 -28.61 16.67
CA ARG A 291 22.56 -28.51 15.33
C ARG A 291 21.18 -27.85 15.37
N LEU A 292 20.33 -28.23 16.32
CA LEU A 292 18.99 -27.65 16.48
C LEU A 292 19.06 -26.16 16.83
N TYR A 293 19.97 -25.78 17.72
CA TYR A 293 20.19 -24.39 18.12
C TYR A 293 20.69 -23.51 16.95
N GLU A 294 21.63 -24.00 16.15
CA GLU A 294 22.10 -23.30 14.95
C GLU A 294 20.98 -23.12 13.92
N ALA A 295 20.17 -24.16 13.69
CA ALA A 295 19.02 -24.10 12.78
C ALA A 295 17.93 -23.12 13.25
N GLU A 296 17.60 -23.11 14.55
CA GLU A 296 16.65 -22.15 15.13
C GLU A 296 17.15 -20.72 14.96
N ARG A 297 18.43 -20.46 15.28
CA ARG A 297 19.03 -19.14 15.16
C ARG A 297 19.05 -18.64 13.71
N ALA A 298 19.35 -19.51 12.76
CA ALA A 298 19.31 -19.19 11.33
C ALA A 298 17.87 -18.86 10.87
N ALA A 299 16.89 -19.70 11.22
CA ALA A 299 15.48 -19.48 10.88
C ALA A 299 14.94 -18.19 11.49
N ARG A 300 15.32 -17.89 12.74
CA ARG A 300 14.94 -16.64 13.41
C ARG A 300 15.54 -15.41 12.74
N ALA A 301 16.81 -15.48 12.34
CA ALA A 301 17.46 -14.39 11.61
C ALA A 301 16.77 -14.13 10.25
N GLU A 302 16.38 -15.19 9.53
CA GLU A 302 15.64 -15.09 8.27
C GLU A 302 14.24 -14.50 8.46
N LEU A 303 13.51 -14.93 9.50
CA LEU A 303 12.21 -14.38 9.86
C LEU A 303 12.32 -12.89 10.19
N GLU A 304 13.30 -12.49 11.02
CA GLU A 304 13.53 -11.10 11.38
C GLU A 304 13.94 -10.24 10.18
N ALA A 305 14.71 -10.77 9.24
CA ALA A 305 15.05 -10.10 7.99
C ALA A 305 13.83 -9.92 7.09
N THR A 306 13.02 -10.96 6.94
CA THR A 306 11.77 -10.93 6.17
C THR A 306 10.76 -9.96 6.78
N GLN A 307 10.61 -9.96 8.10
CA GLN A 307 9.73 -9.06 8.82
C GLN A 307 10.18 -7.60 8.68
N ARG A 308 11.49 -7.32 8.74
CA ARG A 308 12.05 -5.99 8.44
C ARG A 308 11.74 -5.55 7.00
N ARG A 309 11.89 -6.44 6.02
CA ARG A 309 11.54 -6.17 4.60
C ARG A 309 10.06 -5.83 4.45
N LEU A 310 9.16 -6.61 5.06
CA LEU A 310 7.72 -6.37 5.01
C LEU A 310 7.34 -5.04 5.68
N GLN A 311 7.91 -4.72 6.85
CA GLN A 311 7.62 -3.48 7.56
C GLN A 311 8.01 -2.25 6.72
N PHE A 312 9.20 -2.26 6.12
CA PHE A 312 9.65 -1.18 5.23
C PHE A 312 8.68 -0.94 4.07
N LEU A 313 8.19 -2.02 3.45
CA LEU A 313 7.23 -1.92 2.35
C LEU A 313 5.88 -1.36 2.81
N LEU A 314 5.37 -1.79 3.97
CA LEU A 314 4.12 -1.28 4.55
C LEU A 314 4.20 0.21 4.89
N ASP A 315 5.30 0.64 5.51
CA ASP A 315 5.55 2.04 5.83
C ASP A 315 5.60 2.89 4.55
N GLY A 316 6.31 2.40 3.52
CA GLY A 316 6.34 3.01 2.20
C GLY A 316 4.94 3.09 1.55
N SER A 317 4.11 2.04 1.68
CA SER A 317 2.73 2.05 1.15
C SER A 317 1.88 3.13 1.80
N THR A 318 1.93 3.20 3.13
CA THR A 318 1.02 4.03 3.91
C THR A 318 1.34 5.50 3.72
N LEU A 319 2.63 5.85 3.68
CA LEU A 319 3.07 7.23 3.44
C LEU A 319 2.74 7.72 2.01
N LEU A 320 2.82 6.84 1.02
CA LEU A 320 2.68 7.20 -0.39
C LEU A 320 1.24 7.11 -0.92
N SER A 321 0.37 6.33 -0.28
CA SER A 321 -1.01 6.10 -0.77
C SER A 321 -1.98 7.26 -0.52
N PHE A 322 -1.65 8.22 0.34
CA PHE A 322 -2.58 9.29 0.75
C PHE A 322 -2.12 10.70 0.37
N SER A 323 -0.95 10.87 -0.24
CA SER A 323 -0.40 12.19 -0.52
C SER A 323 -0.72 12.63 -1.96
N LEU A 324 -1.57 13.66 -2.09
CA LEU A 324 -1.77 14.39 -3.35
C LEU A 324 -0.63 15.40 -3.61
N ASP A 325 0.22 15.68 -2.61
CA ASP A 325 1.45 16.48 -2.73
C ASP A 325 2.63 15.55 -2.98
N PHE A 326 2.87 15.20 -4.25
CA PHE A 326 3.96 14.30 -4.58
C PHE A 326 5.35 14.82 -4.14
N PRO A 327 5.69 16.14 -4.15
CA PRO A 327 6.92 16.63 -3.52
C PRO A 327 7.07 16.23 -2.06
N GLN A 328 5.99 16.29 -1.27
CA GLN A 328 6.00 15.84 0.12
C GLN A 328 6.12 14.31 0.22
N ALA A 329 5.39 13.57 -0.61
CA ALA A 329 5.45 12.12 -0.69
C ALA A 329 6.87 11.61 -0.98
N LEU A 330 7.56 12.22 -1.95
CA LEU A 330 8.94 11.89 -2.29
C LEU A 330 9.92 12.24 -1.16
N ARG A 331 9.71 13.33 -0.43
CA ARG A 331 10.51 13.63 0.77
C ARG A 331 10.33 12.57 1.87
N GLN A 332 9.11 12.04 2.03
CA GLN A 332 8.85 10.95 2.97
C GLN A 332 9.49 9.64 2.51
N ALA A 333 9.40 9.30 1.22
CA ALA A 333 10.11 8.15 0.64
C ALA A 333 11.63 8.25 0.85
N ALA A 334 12.20 9.43 0.65
CA ALA A 334 13.63 9.65 0.88
C ALA A 334 14.03 9.41 2.35
N ARG A 335 13.23 9.90 3.31
CA ARG A 335 13.45 9.64 4.75
C ARG A 335 13.35 8.16 5.11
N LEU A 336 12.37 7.46 4.54
CA LEU A 336 12.24 6.01 4.72
C LEU A 336 13.47 5.27 4.18
N ALA A 337 13.94 5.69 3.00
CA ALA A 337 15.09 5.08 2.35
C ALA A 337 16.40 5.28 3.13
N VAL A 338 16.67 6.46 3.72
CA VAL A 338 17.86 6.62 4.59
C VAL A 338 17.73 5.94 5.96
N GLY A 339 16.49 5.62 6.39
CA GLY A 339 16.27 4.84 7.60
C GLY A 339 16.75 3.39 7.44
N ALA A 340 16.50 2.79 6.28
CA ALA A 340 16.66 1.35 6.07
C ALA A 340 17.70 0.94 5.02
N LEU A 341 17.90 1.74 3.97
CA LEU A 341 18.63 1.31 2.76
C LEU A 341 19.96 2.01 2.56
N ALA A 342 20.15 3.26 2.97
CA ALA A 342 21.37 4.01 2.64
C ALA A 342 21.66 5.12 3.66
N ASP A 343 22.82 5.76 3.58
CA ASP A 343 23.14 6.91 4.41
C ASP A 343 22.62 8.21 3.78
N LEU A 344 22.47 8.22 2.45
CA LEU A 344 21.96 9.35 1.69
C LEU A 344 20.99 8.90 0.59
N CYS A 345 19.93 9.68 0.38
CA CYS A 345 18.93 9.47 -0.66
C CYS A 345 18.67 10.77 -1.44
N LEU A 346 18.72 10.67 -2.77
CA LEU A 346 18.34 11.73 -3.70
C LEU A 346 17.20 11.22 -4.57
N ILE A 347 16.17 12.03 -4.79
CA ILE A 347 15.08 11.69 -5.69
C ILE A 347 14.95 12.79 -6.74
N ASP A 348 15.15 12.40 -7.99
CA ASP A 348 15.15 13.27 -9.16
C ASP A 348 13.97 12.90 -10.06
N VAL A 349 13.19 13.88 -10.51
CA VAL A 349 11.96 13.68 -11.32
C VAL A 349 12.08 14.48 -12.61
N ILE A 350 11.60 13.91 -13.71
CA ILE A 350 11.56 14.54 -15.03
C ILE A 350 10.21 15.24 -15.19
N ASP A 351 10.22 16.51 -15.56
CA ASP A 351 9.01 17.24 -15.92
C ASP A 351 8.55 16.97 -17.37
N GLU A 352 7.41 17.54 -17.77
CA GLU A 352 6.86 17.34 -19.12
C GLU A 352 7.75 17.91 -20.24
N GLN A 353 8.70 18.78 -19.91
CA GLN A 353 9.64 19.41 -20.84
C GLN A 353 10.97 18.65 -20.92
N GLY A 354 11.10 17.54 -20.20
CA GLY A 354 12.32 16.73 -20.15
C GLY A 354 13.38 17.25 -19.18
N LYS A 355 13.08 18.28 -18.38
CA LYS A 355 14.03 18.84 -17.42
C LYS A 355 13.98 18.04 -16.12
N VAL A 356 15.17 17.69 -15.64
CA VAL A 356 15.34 16.97 -14.37
C VAL A 356 15.31 17.96 -13.20
N ARG A 357 14.51 17.64 -12.18
CA ARG A 357 14.42 18.42 -10.95
C ARG A 357 14.53 17.53 -9.72
N ARG A 358 15.43 17.88 -8.81
CA ARG A 358 15.61 17.18 -7.54
C ARG A 358 14.48 17.51 -6.57
N MET A 359 13.61 16.53 -6.33
CA MET A 359 12.45 16.65 -5.45
C MET A 359 12.82 16.43 -3.98
N ALA A 360 13.74 15.49 -3.72
CA ALA A 360 14.19 15.18 -2.37
C ALA A 360 15.70 14.96 -2.33
N ALA A 361 16.30 15.32 -1.20
CA ALA A 361 17.68 15.05 -0.85
C ALA A 361 17.71 14.92 0.68
N GLN A 362 18.12 13.77 1.20
CA GLN A 362 18.04 13.45 2.63
C GLN A 362 19.26 12.62 3.05
N HIS A 363 19.77 12.87 4.25
CA HIS A 363 20.91 12.17 4.84
C HIS A 363 20.53 11.67 6.24
N ARG A 364 21.02 10.48 6.59
CA ARG A 364 20.74 9.80 7.87
C ARG A 364 21.18 10.63 9.09
N ASP A 365 22.36 11.24 9.02
CA ASP A 365 22.84 12.24 9.99
C ASP A 365 22.15 13.61 9.75
N PRO A 366 21.35 14.11 10.70
CA PRO A 366 20.70 15.42 10.61
C PRO A 366 21.68 16.60 10.49
N ALA A 367 22.93 16.46 10.94
CA ALA A 367 23.94 17.52 10.86
C ALA A 367 24.31 17.86 9.40
N GLN A 368 24.10 16.94 8.46
CA GLN A 368 24.37 17.14 7.03
C GLN A 368 23.23 17.82 6.27
N GLU A 369 22.08 18.12 6.92
CA GLU A 369 20.92 18.76 6.29
C GLU A 369 21.24 20.06 5.51
N PRO A 370 22.16 20.95 5.95
CA PRO A 370 22.55 22.11 5.15
C PRO A 370 23.13 21.73 3.78
N LYS A 371 24.01 20.72 3.72
CA LYS A 371 24.62 20.21 2.48
C LYS A 371 23.56 19.53 1.60
N MET A 372 22.62 18.81 2.21
CA MET A 372 21.49 18.20 1.48
C MET A 372 20.57 19.24 0.84
N ARG A 373 20.32 20.34 1.53
CA ARG A 373 19.54 21.46 0.99
C ARG A 373 20.23 22.09 -0.21
N GLU A 374 21.55 22.20 -0.17
CA GLU A 374 22.34 22.70 -1.28
C GLU A 374 22.29 21.76 -2.49
N LEU A 375 22.48 20.44 -2.29
CA LEU A 375 22.32 19.43 -3.34
C LEU A 375 20.92 19.46 -3.97
N ARG A 376 19.87 19.70 -3.18
CA ARG A 376 18.48 19.83 -3.69
C ARG A 376 18.25 21.10 -4.49
N GLY A 377 18.83 22.21 -4.08
CA GLY A 377 18.57 23.53 -4.65
C GLY A 377 19.33 23.82 -5.95
N ARG A 378 20.59 23.37 -6.04
CA ARG A 378 21.53 23.82 -7.09
C ARG A 378 21.99 22.72 -8.05
N PHE A 379 22.05 21.48 -7.58
CA PHE A 379 22.80 20.40 -8.26
C PHE A 379 21.91 19.24 -8.72
N ALA A 380 20.82 19.55 -9.42
CA ALA A 380 20.07 18.54 -10.17
C ALA A 380 20.94 17.99 -11.34
N PRO A 381 20.84 16.70 -11.68
CA PRO A 381 21.59 16.11 -12.78
C PRO A 381 21.29 16.80 -14.12
N ASP A 382 22.30 16.93 -14.96
CA ASP A 382 22.14 17.39 -16.35
C ASP A 382 21.41 16.30 -17.17
N PRO A 383 20.25 16.56 -17.78
CA PRO A 383 19.49 15.57 -18.58
C PRO A 383 20.29 14.93 -19.71
N ASP A 384 21.35 15.58 -20.19
CA ASP A 384 22.23 15.07 -21.25
C ASP A 384 23.62 14.65 -20.74
N GLY A 385 23.84 14.75 -19.43
CA GLY A 385 25.10 14.40 -18.80
C GLY A 385 25.29 12.89 -18.55
N PRO A 386 26.51 12.48 -18.14
CA PRO A 386 26.87 11.09 -17.87
C PRO A 386 26.45 10.62 -16.47
N HIS A 387 25.52 11.32 -15.81
CA HIS A 387 25.13 11.01 -14.43
C HIS A 387 24.31 9.70 -14.37
N PRO A 388 24.59 8.78 -13.43
CA PRO A 388 23.87 7.51 -13.24
C PRO A 388 22.34 7.63 -13.25
N ALA A 389 21.80 8.51 -12.40
CA ALA A 389 20.38 8.85 -12.38
C ALA A 389 19.79 9.13 -13.78
N VAL A 390 20.51 9.86 -14.64
CA VAL A 390 20.04 10.21 -15.99
C VAL A 390 20.10 9.00 -16.93
N HIS A 391 21.11 8.15 -16.79
CA HIS A 391 21.19 6.89 -17.51
C HIS A 391 19.98 6.01 -17.19
N VAL A 392 19.69 5.80 -15.90
CA VAL A 392 18.53 5.02 -15.43
C VAL A 392 17.21 5.64 -15.89
N MET A 393 17.10 6.97 -15.91
CA MET A 393 15.92 7.66 -16.47
C MET A 393 15.72 7.34 -17.96
N LYS A 394 16.80 7.25 -18.74
CA LYS A 394 16.75 6.98 -20.19
C LYS A 394 16.50 5.51 -20.51
N THR A 395 17.08 4.59 -19.74
CA THR A 395 16.99 3.14 -20.02
C THR A 395 15.87 2.44 -19.27
N GLY A 396 15.41 3.00 -18.16
CA GLY A 396 14.47 2.38 -17.22
C GLY A 396 15.07 1.19 -16.44
N ARG A 397 16.38 0.93 -16.57
CA ARG A 397 17.07 -0.18 -15.91
C ARG A 397 17.85 0.33 -14.71
N SER A 398 17.59 -0.22 -13.53
CA SER A 398 18.33 0.07 -12.31
C SER A 398 19.81 -0.32 -12.45
N GLU A 399 20.70 0.44 -11.81
CA GLU A 399 22.14 0.19 -11.80
C GLU A 399 22.73 0.44 -10.41
N PHE A 400 23.83 -0.22 -10.08
CA PHE A 400 24.56 -0.02 -8.84
C PHE A 400 26.05 -0.27 -9.04
N ALA A 401 26.88 0.39 -8.24
CA ALA A 401 28.33 0.20 -8.27
C ALA A 401 28.90 0.09 -6.85
N PRO A 402 29.86 -0.83 -6.64
CA PRO A 402 30.48 -1.05 -5.33
C PRO A 402 31.37 0.10 -4.89
N ASP A 403 31.92 0.88 -5.83
CA ASP A 403 32.90 1.93 -5.54
C ASP A 403 32.66 3.18 -6.41
N MET A 404 32.92 4.35 -5.84
CA MET A 404 32.83 5.67 -6.49
C MET A 404 34.19 6.39 -6.45
N PRO A 405 35.15 6.02 -7.31
CA PRO A 405 36.47 6.65 -7.31
C PRO A 405 36.39 8.15 -7.66
N ASP A 406 37.42 8.92 -7.29
CA ASP A 406 37.49 10.38 -7.54
C ASP A 406 37.22 10.73 -9.02
N GLU A 407 37.68 9.91 -9.98
CA GLU A 407 37.41 10.09 -11.41
C GLU A 407 35.90 9.99 -11.73
N PHE A 408 35.21 9.03 -11.13
CA PHE A 408 33.78 8.84 -11.30
C PHE A 408 32.99 10.00 -10.69
N LEU A 409 33.37 10.45 -9.49
CA LEU A 409 32.75 11.59 -8.83
C LEU A 409 32.91 12.86 -9.68
N ARG A 410 34.12 13.15 -10.17
CA ARG A 410 34.35 14.31 -11.05
C ARG A 410 33.51 14.27 -12.32
N ARG A 411 33.41 13.10 -12.97
CA ARG A 411 32.64 12.92 -14.21
C ARG A 411 31.14 13.08 -14.01
N THR A 412 30.62 12.76 -12.82
CA THR A 412 29.19 12.77 -12.51
C THR A 412 28.71 14.05 -11.82
N THR A 413 29.65 14.91 -11.38
CA THR A 413 29.37 16.24 -10.83
C THR A 413 29.40 17.34 -11.89
N ARG A 414 28.77 18.48 -11.61
CA ARG A 414 28.55 19.56 -12.59
C ARG A 414 29.73 20.53 -12.68
N ASP A 415 30.34 20.82 -11.54
CA ASP A 415 31.43 21.77 -11.37
C ASP A 415 32.27 21.37 -10.13
N GLU A 416 33.36 22.09 -9.89
CA GLU A 416 34.27 21.80 -8.78
C GLU A 416 33.63 22.04 -7.40
N GLU A 417 32.60 22.89 -7.31
CA GLU A 417 31.86 23.13 -6.07
C GLU A 417 30.99 21.91 -5.72
N HIS A 418 30.26 21.38 -6.71
CA HIS A 418 29.49 20.14 -6.58
C HIS A 418 30.41 18.96 -6.21
N TYR A 419 31.58 18.85 -6.85
CA TYR A 419 32.56 17.81 -6.53
C TYR A 419 33.04 17.87 -5.07
N ARG A 420 33.42 19.05 -4.57
CA ARG A 420 33.81 19.22 -3.16
C ARG A 420 32.69 18.83 -2.21
N LEU A 421 31.46 19.26 -2.49
CA LEU A 421 30.30 18.94 -1.67
C LEU A 421 30.06 17.43 -1.55
N VAL A 422 30.12 16.72 -2.68
CA VAL A 422 29.97 15.25 -2.73
C VAL A 422 31.11 14.55 -2.00
N LYS A 423 32.34 15.05 -2.12
CA LYS A 423 33.51 14.51 -1.43
C LYS A 423 33.44 14.70 0.09
N GLU A 424 32.99 15.86 0.55
CA GLU A 424 32.77 16.14 1.97
C GLU A 424 31.62 15.33 2.58
N LEU A 425 30.64 14.93 1.77
CA LEU A 425 29.58 14.01 2.17
C LEU A 425 30.04 12.54 2.19
N GLY A 426 31.22 12.24 1.66
CA GLY A 426 31.86 10.93 1.78
C GLY A 426 31.25 9.83 0.92
N PHE A 427 30.82 10.12 -0.31
CA PHE A 427 30.19 9.12 -1.20
C PHE A 427 31.17 7.97 -1.51
N GLN A 428 30.80 6.73 -1.18
CA GLN A 428 31.64 5.54 -1.40
C GLN A 428 31.05 4.57 -2.43
N SER A 429 29.76 4.26 -2.32
CA SER A 429 29.06 3.33 -3.21
C SER A 429 27.64 3.83 -3.46
N TYR A 430 27.01 3.41 -4.56
CA TYR A 430 25.66 3.86 -4.90
C TYR A 430 24.81 2.78 -5.58
N MET A 431 23.50 2.96 -5.49
CA MET A 431 22.51 2.35 -6.37
C MET A 431 21.52 3.40 -6.87
N CYS A 432 21.12 3.29 -8.13
CA CYS A 432 20.13 4.14 -8.79
C CYS A 432 19.00 3.24 -9.30
N VAL A 433 17.77 3.49 -8.85
CA VAL A 433 16.58 2.74 -9.27
C VAL A 433 15.58 3.65 -9.98
N ALA A 434 14.91 3.11 -11.00
CA ALA A 434 13.97 3.87 -11.81
C ALA A 434 12.62 4.06 -11.11
N LEU A 435 12.11 5.29 -11.08
CA LEU A 435 10.73 5.59 -10.72
C LEU A 435 9.82 5.28 -11.91
N THR A 436 9.44 4.02 -12.09
CA THR A 436 8.61 3.58 -13.23
C THR A 436 7.16 3.35 -12.82
N ALA A 437 6.24 4.02 -13.49
CA ALA A 437 4.79 3.81 -13.36
C ALA A 437 4.17 3.62 -14.75
N ARG A 438 3.30 2.61 -14.89
CA ARG A 438 2.54 2.32 -16.14
C ARG A 438 3.42 2.29 -17.41
N GLY A 439 4.62 1.75 -17.29
CA GLY A 439 5.58 1.63 -18.40
C GLY A 439 6.33 2.92 -18.77
N ARG A 440 6.23 3.99 -17.96
CA ARG A 440 6.95 5.25 -18.13
C ARG A 440 7.88 5.50 -16.95
N THR A 441 9.12 5.91 -17.22
CA THR A 441 10.08 6.32 -16.19
C THR A 441 9.89 7.80 -15.90
N LEU A 442 9.45 8.10 -14.68
CA LEU A 442 9.15 9.45 -14.20
C LEU A 442 10.35 10.13 -13.54
N GLY A 443 11.39 9.37 -13.20
CA GLY A 443 12.55 9.83 -12.46
C GLY A 443 13.38 8.69 -11.89
N THR A 444 14.16 8.98 -10.86
CA THR A 444 15.04 8.02 -10.18
C THR A 444 15.15 8.28 -8.69
N ILE A 445 15.39 7.21 -7.94
CA ILE A 445 15.89 7.26 -6.57
C ILE A 445 17.36 6.84 -6.60
N THR A 446 18.24 7.73 -6.15
CA THR A 446 19.67 7.47 -5.96
C THR A 446 19.94 7.29 -4.48
N LEU A 447 20.55 6.16 -4.12
CA LEU A 447 20.89 5.79 -2.75
C LEU A 447 22.41 5.62 -2.66
N VAL A 448 23.00 6.21 -1.62
CA VAL A 448 24.46 6.29 -1.48
C VAL A 448 24.87 5.84 -0.07
N SER A 449 25.91 5.03 0.00
CA SER A 449 26.60 4.68 1.24
C SER A 449 27.81 5.57 1.44
N THR A 450 28.05 5.97 2.69
CA THR A 450 29.29 6.68 3.08
C THR A 450 30.29 5.78 3.79
N ASP A 451 29.88 4.56 4.12
CA ASP A 451 30.74 3.51 4.68
C ASP A 451 31.59 2.85 3.58
N PRO A 452 32.93 2.87 3.67
CA PRO A 452 33.85 2.24 2.72
C PRO A 452 33.76 0.72 2.66
N GLU A 453 33.19 0.04 3.66
CA GLU A 453 33.04 -1.42 3.68
C GLU A 453 31.66 -1.88 3.20
N ARG A 454 30.67 -0.98 3.19
CA ARG A 454 29.31 -1.32 2.77
C ARG A 454 29.20 -1.40 1.24
N ARG A 455 28.63 -2.52 0.76
CA ARG A 455 28.41 -2.78 -0.67
C ARG A 455 26.94 -3.11 -0.93
N PHE A 456 26.35 -2.45 -1.92
CA PHE A 456 24.98 -2.73 -2.32
C PHE A 456 24.86 -4.08 -3.01
N GLY A 457 23.95 -4.93 -2.51
CA GLY A 457 23.65 -6.23 -3.08
C GLY A 457 22.31 -6.26 -3.84
N GLN A 458 22.06 -7.35 -4.57
CA GLN A 458 20.82 -7.53 -5.36
C GLN A 458 19.55 -7.40 -4.50
N ALA A 459 19.58 -7.91 -3.26
CA ALA A 459 18.44 -7.84 -2.34
C ALA A 459 18.08 -6.39 -1.93
N GLU A 460 19.07 -5.51 -1.79
CA GLU A 460 18.83 -4.08 -1.48
C GLU A 460 18.28 -3.34 -2.70
N VAL A 461 18.75 -3.67 -3.90
CA VAL A 461 18.23 -3.12 -5.16
C VAL A 461 16.76 -3.49 -5.34
N GLU A 462 16.38 -4.75 -5.14
CA GLU A 462 14.98 -5.19 -5.21
C GLU A 462 14.07 -4.39 -4.26
N LEU A 463 14.55 -4.16 -3.03
CA LEU A 463 13.79 -3.41 -2.02
C LEU A 463 13.66 -1.93 -2.39
N ALA A 464 14.73 -1.33 -2.94
CA ALA A 464 14.71 0.02 -3.47
C ALA A 464 13.78 0.16 -4.69
N GLU A 465 13.76 -0.83 -5.57
CA GLU A 465 12.84 -0.86 -6.72
C GLU A 465 11.38 -0.96 -6.29
N ASP A 466 11.06 -1.73 -5.25
CA ASP A 466 9.71 -1.77 -4.68
C ASP A 466 9.28 -0.41 -4.12
N LEU A 467 10.17 0.28 -3.40
CA LEU A 467 9.92 1.65 -2.95
C LEU A 467 9.74 2.59 -4.15
N ALA A 468 10.58 2.47 -5.17
CA ALA A 468 10.54 3.28 -6.37
C ALA A 468 9.23 3.10 -7.16
N ARG A 469 8.74 1.87 -7.30
CA ARG A 469 7.43 1.57 -7.92
C ARG A 469 6.29 2.27 -7.20
N ARG A 470 6.27 2.22 -5.86
CA ARG A 470 5.23 2.87 -5.04
C ARG A 470 5.31 4.40 -5.14
N ALA A 471 6.52 4.94 -5.08
CA ALA A 471 6.76 6.38 -5.24
C ALA A 471 6.36 6.87 -6.63
N ALA A 472 6.67 6.12 -7.67
CA ALA A 472 6.30 6.44 -9.05
C ALA A 472 4.77 6.46 -9.24
N LEU A 473 4.05 5.47 -8.68
CA LEU A 473 2.59 5.44 -8.72
C LEU A 473 1.95 6.65 -8.02
N ALA A 474 2.50 7.07 -6.88
CA ALA A 474 2.03 8.28 -6.19
C ALA A 474 2.23 9.55 -7.03
N VAL A 475 3.40 9.69 -7.68
CA VAL A 475 3.69 10.81 -8.60
C VAL A 475 2.76 10.80 -9.81
N ASP A 476 2.56 9.65 -10.44
CA ASP A 476 1.68 9.50 -11.61
C ASP A 476 0.22 9.87 -11.28
N ASN A 477 -0.31 9.35 -10.17
CA ASN A 477 -1.68 9.62 -9.74
C ASN A 477 -1.90 11.10 -9.40
N ALA A 478 -0.95 11.74 -8.71
CA ALA A 478 -1.04 13.17 -8.38
C ALA A 478 -1.04 14.03 -9.66
N ARG A 479 -0.16 13.74 -10.63
CA ARG A 479 -0.12 14.44 -11.92
C ARG A 479 -1.43 14.30 -12.69
N LEU A 480 -1.99 13.09 -12.74
CA LEU A 480 -3.26 12.83 -13.41
C LEU A 480 -4.41 13.59 -12.76
N TYR A 481 -4.49 13.59 -11.43
CA TYR A 481 -5.53 14.31 -10.69
C TYR A 481 -5.47 15.82 -10.93
N GLU A 482 -4.27 16.41 -10.90
CA GLU A 482 -4.08 17.83 -11.22
C GLU A 482 -4.48 18.15 -12.68
N ALA A 483 -4.12 17.30 -13.63
CA ALA A 483 -4.47 17.47 -15.03
C ALA A 483 -6.00 17.39 -15.24
N GLU A 484 -6.66 16.43 -14.59
CA GLU A 484 -8.11 16.26 -14.61
C GLU A 484 -8.81 17.48 -13.99
N ALA A 485 -8.37 17.94 -12.82
CA ALA A 485 -8.93 19.12 -12.17
C ALA A 485 -8.82 20.37 -13.05
N ARG A 486 -7.67 20.59 -13.71
CA ARG A 486 -7.49 21.70 -14.66
C ARG A 486 -8.38 21.55 -15.90
N ALA A 487 -8.50 20.34 -16.45
CA ALA A 487 -9.36 20.08 -17.61
C ALA A 487 -10.84 20.30 -17.27
N ARG A 488 -11.28 19.85 -16.10
CA ARG A 488 -12.63 20.06 -15.58
C ARG A 488 -12.94 21.53 -15.38
N ALA A 489 -12.05 22.29 -14.73
CA ALA A 489 -12.24 23.72 -14.53
C ALA A 489 -12.39 24.47 -15.87
N ARG A 490 -11.58 24.13 -16.89
CA ARG A 490 -11.71 24.70 -18.23
C ARG A 490 -13.01 24.30 -18.93
N ALA A 491 -13.46 23.07 -18.76
CA ALA A 491 -14.71 22.58 -19.34
C ALA A 491 -15.93 23.23 -18.68
N GLU A 492 -15.90 23.44 -17.37
CA GLU A 492 -16.93 24.16 -16.62
C GLU A 492 -17.02 25.62 -17.08
N ASP A 493 -15.90 26.36 -17.14
CA ASP A 493 -15.85 27.73 -17.67
C ASP A 493 -16.35 27.82 -19.12
N ALA A 494 -15.92 26.91 -20.01
CA ALA A 494 -16.43 26.86 -21.39
C ALA A 494 -17.94 26.56 -21.46
N GLY A 495 -18.44 25.67 -20.58
CA GLY A 495 -19.85 25.34 -20.47
C GLY A 495 -20.70 26.54 -20.02
N GLU A 496 -20.21 27.30 -19.04
CA GLU A 496 -20.88 28.52 -18.57
C GLU A 496 -20.97 29.59 -19.66
N ARG A 497 -19.89 29.80 -20.43
CA ARG A 497 -19.86 30.74 -21.57
C ARG A 497 -20.89 30.36 -22.64
N LEU A 498 -20.96 29.07 -23.00
CA LEU A 498 -21.93 28.57 -23.97
C LEU A 498 -23.37 28.72 -23.48
N ALA A 499 -23.63 28.41 -22.20
CA ALA A 499 -24.95 28.55 -21.59
C ALA A 499 -25.41 30.02 -21.62
N PHE A 500 -24.54 30.96 -21.27
CA PHE A 500 -24.85 32.40 -21.36
C PHE A 500 -25.21 32.83 -22.79
N LEU A 501 -24.39 32.46 -23.78
CA LEU A 501 -24.65 32.81 -25.18
C LEU A 501 -25.94 32.18 -25.71
N ALA A 502 -26.27 30.96 -25.29
CA ALA A 502 -27.53 30.29 -25.65
C ALA A 502 -28.74 31.02 -25.05
N GLU A 503 -28.68 31.36 -23.76
CA GLU A 503 -29.73 32.14 -23.07
C GLU A 503 -29.94 33.50 -23.72
N ALA A 504 -28.85 34.21 -24.05
CA ALA A 504 -28.92 35.47 -24.78
C ALA A 504 -29.58 35.32 -26.15
N SER A 505 -29.28 34.24 -26.87
CA SER A 505 -29.88 33.95 -28.19
C SER A 505 -31.39 33.68 -28.09
N ASN A 506 -31.83 33.01 -27.04
CA ASN A 506 -33.26 32.81 -26.75
C ASN A 506 -33.97 34.14 -26.44
N VAL A 507 -33.34 35.02 -25.67
CA VAL A 507 -33.87 36.36 -25.43
C VAL A 507 -33.99 37.15 -26.74
N LEU A 508 -32.94 37.14 -27.56
CA LEU A 508 -32.86 37.86 -28.83
C LEU A 508 -33.89 37.40 -29.87
N SER A 509 -34.25 36.12 -29.89
CA SER A 509 -35.24 35.56 -30.83
C SER A 509 -36.70 35.71 -30.37
N SER A 510 -36.94 35.99 -29.08
CA SER A 510 -38.28 35.94 -28.50
C SER A 510 -39.21 37.13 -28.81
N SER A 511 -38.68 38.24 -29.35
CA SER A 511 -39.44 39.48 -29.54
C SER A 511 -38.93 40.32 -30.71
N LEU A 512 -39.85 40.81 -31.54
CA LEU A 512 -39.60 41.79 -32.61
C LEU A 512 -39.56 43.24 -32.10
N ASP A 513 -39.78 43.47 -30.80
CA ASP A 513 -39.54 44.75 -30.14
C ASP A 513 -38.08 44.80 -29.67
N TYR A 514 -37.20 45.35 -30.53
CA TYR A 514 -35.76 45.37 -30.28
C TYR A 514 -35.38 46.18 -29.03
N ARG A 515 -36.17 47.20 -28.64
CA ARG A 515 -35.91 47.99 -27.42
C ARG A 515 -36.07 47.14 -26.16
N LYS A 516 -37.18 46.40 -26.06
CA LYS A 516 -37.40 45.45 -24.94
C LYS A 516 -36.38 44.33 -24.94
N THR A 517 -36.03 43.82 -26.12
CA THR A 517 -35.04 42.77 -26.28
C THR A 517 -33.65 43.22 -25.80
N LEU A 518 -33.21 44.43 -26.17
CA LEU A 518 -31.94 45.01 -25.71
C LEU A 518 -31.89 45.19 -24.19
N ALA A 519 -32.97 45.70 -23.59
CA ALA A 519 -33.06 45.83 -22.13
C ALA A 519 -33.01 44.48 -21.39
N ARG A 520 -33.44 43.39 -22.03
CA ARG A 520 -33.32 42.03 -21.48
C ARG A 520 -31.91 41.48 -21.64
N VAL A 521 -31.24 41.73 -22.76
CA VAL A 521 -29.83 41.34 -22.96
C VAL A 521 -28.90 42.09 -22.01
N ALA A 522 -29.10 43.39 -21.82
CA ALA A 522 -28.32 44.18 -20.85
C ALA A 522 -28.51 43.63 -19.42
N ARG A 523 -29.75 43.31 -19.03
CA ARG A 523 -30.04 42.68 -17.74
C ARG A 523 -29.50 41.26 -17.62
N LEU A 524 -29.40 40.50 -18.70
CA LEU A 524 -28.81 39.16 -18.69
C LEU A 524 -27.28 39.22 -18.50
N ALA A 525 -26.64 40.25 -19.06
CA ALA A 525 -25.22 40.48 -18.88
C ALA A 525 -24.84 40.88 -17.44
N VAL A 526 -25.79 41.35 -16.63
CA VAL A 526 -25.58 41.80 -15.26
C VAL A 526 -26.22 40.83 -14.26
N PRO A 527 -25.50 40.26 -13.28
CA PRO A 527 -24.11 40.53 -12.90
C PRO A 527 -23.07 39.63 -13.59
N ARG A 528 -23.50 38.76 -14.52
CA ARG A 528 -22.70 37.62 -14.98
C ARG A 528 -21.42 38.03 -15.71
N LEU A 529 -21.55 38.97 -16.64
CA LEU A 529 -20.46 39.48 -17.47
C LEU A 529 -19.98 40.87 -17.01
N ALA A 530 -20.85 41.66 -16.38
CA ALA A 530 -20.53 43.02 -15.95
C ALA A 530 -21.34 43.47 -14.73
N ASP A 531 -20.85 44.50 -14.02
CA ASP A 531 -21.64 45.20 -13.00
C ASP A 531 -22.61 46.18 -13.65
N TRP A 532 -22.19 46.75 -14.78
CA TRP A 532 -22.98 47.64 -15.62
C TRP A 532 -22.94 47.19 -17.08
N CYS A 533 -24.09 47.26 -17.75
CA CYS A 533 -24.19 47.07 -19.18
C CYS A 533 -25.00 48.20 -19.81
N THR A 534 -24.45 48.85 -20.83
CA THR A 534 -25.16 49.85 -21.64
C THR A 534 -25.21 49.43 -23.10
N VAL A 535 -26.34 49.69 -23.75
CA VAL A 535 -26.50 49.45 -25.18
C VAL A 535 -26.89 50.74 -25.88
N ASP A 536 -26.02 51.14 -26.81
CA ASP A 536 -26.05 52.39 -27.53
C ASP A 536 -26.33 52.13 -29.00
N MET A 537 -27.29 52.86 -29.57
CA MET A 537 -27.71 52.71 -30.96
C MET A 537 -27.56 54.01 -31.74
N VAL A 538 -27.28 53.90 -33.02
CA VAL A 538 -27.24 55.03 -33.95
C VAL A 538 -28.65 55.27 -34.51
N GLU A 539 -29.17 56.48 -34.28
CA GLU A 539 -30.46 56.95 -34.81
C GLU A 539 -30.31 57.46 -36.27
N ASP A 540 -31.43 57.73 -36.95
CA ASP A 540 -31.43 58.12 -38.37
C ASP A 540 -30.79 59.49 -38.64
N ASP A 541 -30.73 60.36 -37.63
CA ASP A 541 -30.04 61.65 -37.67
C ASP A 541 -28.54 61.57 -37.38
N GLY A 542 -28.02 60.36 -37.15
CA GLY A 542 -26.62 60.10 -36.80
C GLY A 542 -26.29 60.29 -35.32
N SER A 543 -27.26 60.65 -34.48
CA SER A 543 -27.07 60.75 -33.03
C SER A 543 -26.96 59.36 -32.38
N ILE A 544 -26.24 59.27 -31.26
CA ILE A 544 -26.08 58.04 -30.48
C ILE A 544 -27.03 58.11 -29.27
N ARG A 545 -27.89 57.10 -29.13
CA ARG A 545 -28.88 57.03 -28.05
C ARG A 545 -28.76 55.73 -27.25
N SER A 546 -28.86 55.84 -25.92
CA SER A 546 -29.01 54.67 -25.04
C SER A 546 -30.38 54.09 -25.23
N LEU A 547 -30.46 52.81 -25.58
CA LEU A 547 -31.72 52.10 -25.58
C LEU A 547 -31.87 51.15 -24.40
N ALA A 548 -30.76 50.80 -23.74
CA ALA A 548 -30.79 49.96 -22.56
C ALA A 548 -29.63 50.29 -21.61
N VAL A 549 -29.94 50.32 -20.33
CA VAL A 549 -28.97 50.37 -19.24
C VAL A 549 -29.39 49.34 -18.20
N ALA A 550 -28.44 48.54 -17.73
CA ALA A 550 -28.63 47.60 -16.64
C ALA A 550 -27.47 47.72 -15.66
N HIS A 551 -27.79 47.66 -14.37
CA HIS A 551 -26.82 47.71 -13.29
C HIS A 551 -27.26 46.74 -12.19
N VAL A 552 -26.30 46.22 -11.40
CA VAL A 552 -26.60 45.29 -10.28
C VAL A 552 -27.50 45.95 -9.24
N ASP A 553 -27.29 47.24 -9.02
CA ASP A 553 -28.12 48.15 -8.22
C ASP A 553 -29.09 48.94 -9.13
N PRO A 554 -30.41 48.70 -9.05
CA PRO A 554 -31.41 49.44 -9.82
C PRO A 554 -31.40 50.96 -9.61
N ALA A 555 -31.02 51.46 -8.42
CA ALA A 555 -30.99 52.90 -8.13
C ALA A 555 -29.93 53.64 -8.96
N LYS A 556 -28.85 52.93 -9.34
CA LYS A 556 -27.80 53.48 -10.21
C LYS A 556 -28.20 53.52 -11.68
N VAL A 557 -29.24 52.79 -12.09
CA VAL A 557 -29.77 52.86 -13.46
C VAL A 557 -30.38 54.23 -13.74
N ASP A 558 -31.16 54.77 -12.79
CA ASP A 558 -31.76 56.10 -12.94
C ASP A 558 -30.68 57.19 -12.96
N MET A 559 -29.67 57.05 -12.10
CA MET A 559 -28.50 57.92 -12.10
C MET A 559 -27.73 57.85 -13.44
N ALA A 560 -27.59 56.66 -14.04
CA ALA A 560 -26.97 56.48 -15.36
C ALA A 560 -27.63 57.31 -16.45
N LEU A 561 -28.97 57.29 -16.45
CA LEU A 561 -29.80 57.96 -17.44
C LEU A 561 -29.72 59.47 -17.25
N GLU A 562 -29.81 59.95 -15.99
CA GLU A 562 -29.68 61.37 -15.64
C GLU A 562 -28.30 61.93 -16.02
N LEU A 563 -27.23 61.16 -15.78
CA LEU A 563 -25.86 61.54 -16.14
C LEU A 563 -25.68 61.71 -17.65
N ARG A 564 -26.28 60.84 -18.46
CA ARG A 564 -26.20 60.94 -19.92
C ARG A 564 -27.01 62.08 -20.50
N GLU A 565 -28.15 62.42 -19.90
CA GLU A 565 -28.92 63.60 -20.29
C GLU A 565 -28.16 64.89 -19.95
N ARG A 566 -27.52 64.92 -18.78
CA ARG A 566 -26.71 66.07 -18.33
C ARG A 566 -25.40 66.22 -19.09
N TYR A 567 -24.80 65.11 -19.52
CA TYR A 567 -23.51 65.05 -20.20
C TYR A 567 -23.62 64.21 -21.49
N PRO A 568 -24.08 64.80 -22.61
CA PRO A 568 -24.14 64.11 -23.89
C PRO A 568 -22.76 63.69 -24.36
N THR A 569 -22.65 62.48 -24.92
CA THR A 569 -21.38 61.97 -25.46
C THR A 569 -20.98 62.74 -26.72
N ASP A 570 -19.74 63.21 -26.79
CA ASP A 570 -19.16 63.81 -28.00
C ASP A 570 -19.09 62.77 -29.13
N PRO A 571 -19.78 62.97 -30.27
CA PRO A 571 -19.73 62.05 -31.41
C PRO A 571 -18.31 61.85 -31.98
N ASP A 572 -17.41 62.82 -31.80
CA ASP A 572 -16.03 62.79 -32.30
C ASP A 572 -15.01 62.30 -31.26
N ALA A 573 -15.48 61.83 -30.09
CA ALA A 573 -14.60 61.34 -29.03
C ALA A 573 -13.65 60.23 -29.54
N PRO A 574 -12.34 60.30 -29.22
CA PRO A 574 -11.34 59.36 -29.73
C PRO A 574 -11.34 57.99 -29.03
N TYR A 575 -12.22 57.77 -28.05
CA TYR A 575 -12.35 56.55 -27.27
C TYR A 575 -13.82 56.27 -26.93
N GLY A 576 -14.11 55.07 -26.43
CA GLY A 576 -15.43 54.67 -25.96
C GLY A 576 -16.43 54.44 -27.09
N VAL A 577 -17.72 54.55 -26.76
CA VAL A 577 -18.84 54.24 -27.68
C VAL A 577 -18.72 54.93 -29.05
N PRO A 578 -18.41 56.24 -29.17
CA PRO A 578 -18.30 56.90 -30.48
C PRO A 578 -17.15 56.35 -31.34
N ASN A 579 -15.98 56.11 -30.75
CA ASN A 579 -14.84 55.55 -31.49
C ASN A 579 -15.10 54.11 -31.94
N VAL A 580 -15.70 53.27 -31.09
CA VAL A 580 -16.07 51.89 -31.45
C VAL A 580 -17.10 51.87 -32.59
N ILE A 581 -18.10 52.76 -32.57
CA ILE A 581 -19.08 52.87 -33.66
C ILE A 581 -18.41 53.35 -34.95
N ARG A 582 -17.50 54.33 -34.90
CA ARG A 582 -16.82 54.87 -36.08
C ARG A 582 -15.82 53.89 -36.70
N THR A 583 -15.02 53.20 -35.88
CA THR A 583 -13.94 52.31 -36.33
C THR A 583 -14.42 50.87 -36.56
N GLY A 584 -15.46 50.44 -35.84
CA GLY A 584 -15.88 49.04 -35.78
C GLY A 584 -14.88 48.13 -35.08
N GLN A 585 -13.90 48.68 -34.35
CA GLN A 585 -12.94 47.92 -33.56
C GLN A 585 -13.40 47.88 -32.10
N PRO A 586 -13.38 46.71 -31.43
CA PRO A 586 -13.61 46.64 -30.00
C PRO A 586 -12.53 47.39 -29.21
N GLU A 587 -12.92 47.99 -28.10
CA GLU A 587 -12.02 48.60 -27.14
C GLU A 587 -12.05 47.85 -25.82
N LEU A 588 -10.86 47.64 -25.24
CA LEU A 588 -10.68 47.01 -23.94
C LEU A 588 -9.72 47.87 -23.12
N ILE A 589 -10.19 48.30 -21.94
CA ILE A 589 -9.38 48.95 -20.92
C ILE A 589 -9.37 47.99 -19.72
N PRO A 590 -8.30 47.18 -19.55
CA PRO A 590 -8.23 46.14 -18.52
C PRO A 590 -8.27 46.70 -17.10
N GLU A 591 -7.71 47.90 -16.91
CA GLU A 591 -7.66 48.61 -15.64
C GLU A 591 -7.80 50.13 -15.87
N ILE A 592 -8.74 50.75 -15.15
CA ILE A 592 -8.99 52.19 -15.14
C ILE A 592 -8.33 52.74 -13.88
N HIS A 593 -7.29 53.55 -14.05
CA HIS A 593 -6.66 54.32 -12.97
C HIS A 593 -7.24 55.74 -12.90
N ASP A 594 -7.17 56.38 -11.73
CA ASP A 594 -7.61 57.77 -11.51
C ASP A 594 -7.02 58.75 -12.55
N SER A 595 -5.76 58.55 -12.95
CA SER A 595 -5.10 59.36 -13.98
C SER A 595 -5.80 59.28 -15.33
N LEU A 596 -6.31 58.10 -15.71
CA LEU A 596 -7.03 57.91 -16.98
C LEU A 596 -8.40 58.61 -16.95
N ILE A 597 -9.05 58.68 -15.79
CA ILE A 597 -10.30 59.43 -15.60
C ILE A 597 -10.05 60.94 -15.74
N GLU A 598 -8.96 61.43 -15.16
CA GLU A 598 -8.56 62.85 -15.21
C GLU A 598 -8.03 63.27 -16.60
N GLU A 599 -7.45 62.34 -17.37
CA GLU A 599 -7.02 62.56 -18.76
C GLU A 599 -8.20 62.59 -19.76
N THR A 600 -9.30 61.90 -19.44
CA THR A 600 -10.45 61.77 -20.36
C THR A 600 -11.46 62.90 -20.24
N THR A 601 -11.62 63.52 -19.07
CA THR A 601 -12.55 64.66 -18.90
C THR A 601 -11.99 65.73 -17.98
N GLN A 602 -12.21 67.00 -18.34
CA GLN A 602 -11.83 68.15 -17.49
C GLN A 602 -13.01 68.65 -16.61
N ASP A 603 -14.19 68.02 -16.70
CA ASP A 603 -15.34 68.38 -15.88
C ASP A 603 -15.20 67.79 -14.45
N PRO A 604 -15.08 68.63 -13.40
CA PRO A 604 -14.92 68.18 -12.03
C PRO A 604 -16.09 67.33 -11.51
N GLY A 605 -17.31 67.55 -12.02
CA GLY A 605 -18.49 66.75 -11.70
C GLY A 605 -18.38 65.34 -12.26
N LEU A 606 -17.93 65.21 -13.51
CA LEU A 606 -17.81 63.92 -14.21
C LEU A 606 -16.68 63.06 -13.63
N ILE A 607 -15.56 63.69 -13.23
CA ILE A 607 -14.47 63.03 -12.48
C ILE A 607 -14.99 62.50 -11.13
N ARG A 608 -15.72 63.33 -10.37
CA ARG A 608 -16.27 62.94 -9.07
C ARG A 608 -17.21 61.74 -9.19
N ILE A 609 -18.12 61.79 -10.18
CA ILE A 609 -19.09 60.73 -10.42
C ILE A 609 -18.40 59.43 -10.87
N ALA A 610 -17.40 59.50 -11.76
CA ALA A 610 -16.62 58.34 -12.18
C ALA A 610 -15.87 57.67 -11.00
N LYS A 611 -15.36 58.47 -10.05
CA LYS A 611 -14.73 57.99 -8.81
C LYS A 611 -15.76 57.41 -7.82
N GLU A 612 -16.92 58.03 -7.65
CA GLU A 612 -18.03 57.53 -6.81
C GLU A 612 -18.60 56.20 -7.35
N LEU A 613 -18.56 56.00 -8.67
CA LEU A 613 -18.98 54.77 -9.34
C LEU A 613 -17.92 53.66 -9.31
N GLN A 614 -16.72 53.93 -8.80
CA GLN A 614 -15.63 52.95 -8.65
C GLN A 614 -15.32 52.17 -9.94
N LEU A 615 -15.35 52.82 -11.10
CA LEU A 615 -15.09 52.16 -12.39
C LEU A 615 -13.67 51.55 -12.39
N ARG A 616 -13.57 50.25 -12.66
CA ARG A 616 -12.32 49.47 -12.62
C ARG A 616 -11.85 48.99 -13.98
N SER A 617 -12.76 48.59 -14.85
CA SER A 617 -12.43 48.11 -16.18
C SER A 617 -13.61 48.30 -17.11
N ILE A 618 -13.34 48.44 -18.41
CA ILE A 618 -14.39 48.59 -19.42
C ILE A 618 -14.03 47.85 -20.69
N MET A 619 -15.01 47.17 -21.28
CA MET A 619 -14.93 46.69 -22.66
C MET A 619 -16.12 47.22 -23.44
N THR A 620 -15.87 47.75 -24.64
CA THR A 620 -16.91 48.25 -25.55
C THR A 620 -16.77 47.55 -26.90
N VAL A 621 -17.86 46.92 -27.34
CA VAL A 621 -17.90 46.09 -28.55
C VAL A 621 -18.93 46.64 -29.55
N PRO A 622 -18.63 46.64 -30.86
CA PRO A 622 -19.53 47.19 -31.86
C PRO A 622 -20.70 46.24 -32.15
N LEU A 623 -21.90 46.82 -32.29
CA LEU A 623 -23.06 46.12 -32.86
C LEU A 623 -22.98 46.23 -34.38
N ARG A 624 -22.44 45.19 -35.03
CA ARG A 624 -22.25 45.16 -36.48
C ARG A 624 -23.25 44.23 -37.17
N ALA A 625 -24.04 44.78 -38.08
CA ALA A 625 -24.97 44.03 -38.92
C ALA A 625 -24.80 44.42 -40.40
N ARG A 626 -24.75 43.42 -41.29
CA ARG A 626 -24.64 43.61 -42.76
C ARG A 626 -23.55 44.61 -43.19
N GLY A 627 -22.41 44.57 -42.50
CA GLY A 627 -21.26 45.44 -42.78
C GLY A 627 -21.34 46.85 -42.19
N ARG A 628 -22.45 47.23 -41.52
CA ARG A 628 -22.65 48.53 -40.87
C ARG A 628 -22.60 48.41 -39.34
N ASN A 629 -22.07 49.43 -38.68
CA ASN A 629 -22.10 49.55 -37.22
C ASN A 629 -23.39 50.29 -36.84
N ILE A 630 -24.34 49.56 -36.27
CA ILE A 630 -25.66 50.10 -35.89
C ILE A 630 -25.69 50.60 -34.44
N GLY A 631 -24.62 50.36 -33.67
CA GLY A 631 -24.51 50.70 -32.26
C GLY A 631 -23.27 50.10 -31.60
N ALA A 632 -23.22 50.12 -30.27
CA ALA A 632 -22.23 49.44 -29.45
C ALA A 632 -22.85 48.94 -28.14
N ILE A 633 -22.20 47.95 -27.51
CA ILE A 633 -22.50 47.52 -26.15
C ILE A 633 -21.25 47.75 -25.29
N SER A 634 -21.41 48.41 -24.15
CA SER A 634 -20.35 48.58 -23.16
C SER A 634 -20.64 47.75 -21.90
N PHE A 635 -19.60 47.07 -21.42
CA PHE A 635 -19.60 46.28 -20.19
C PHE A 635 -18.58 46.87 -19.24
N ILE A 636 -19.00 47.19 -18.03
CA ILE A 636 -18.19 47.94 -17.08
C ILE A 636 -18.08 47.13 -15.78
N GLY A 637 -16.84 46.91 -15.34
CA GLY A 637 -16.53 46.37 -14.03
C GLY A 637 -16.32 47.54 -13.06
N ALA A 638 -16.97 47.47 -11.90
CA ALA A 638 -16.93 48.52 -10.89
C ALA A 638 -16.80 47.89 -9.49
N GLU A 639 -17.91 47.80 -8.73
CA GLU A 639 -17.91 47.39 -7.33
C GLU A 639 -17.47 45.94 -7.11
N SER A 640 -17.61 45.08 -8.12
CA SER A 640 -17.10 43.70 -8.05
C SER A 640 -15.57 43.61 -8.09
N GLY A 641 -14.88 44.69 -8.48
CA GLY A 641 -13.44 44.68 -8.73
C GLY A 641 -13.03 43.92 -9.99
N ARG A 642 -13.98 43.57 -10.87
CA ARG A 642 -13.73 42.81 -12.10
C ARG A 642 -12.79 43.55 -13.04
N THR A 643 -11.83 42.81 -13.60
CA THR A 643 -10.98 43.23 -14.71
C THR A 643 -11.25 42.34 -15.92
N TYR A 644 -11.13 42.91 -17.12
CA TYR A 644 -11.44 42.21 -18.36
C TYR A 644 -10.16 41.84 -19.12
N GLY A 645 -10.15 40.65 -19.70
CA GLY A 645 -9.11 40.15 -20.59
C GLY A 645 -9.58 39.90 -22.03
N PRO A 646 -8.69 39.38 -22.89
CA PRO A 646 -9.02 39.05 -24.28
C PRO A 646 -10.14 38.01 -24.43
N GLU A 647 -10.27 37.08 -23.47
CA GLU A 647 -11.31 36.06 -23.50
C GLU A 647 -12.71 36.65 -23.23
N ASP A 648 -12.81 37.60 -22.30
CA ASP A 648 -14.05 38.34 -22.01
C ASP A 648 -14.47 39.17 -23.23
N LEU A 649 -13.51 39.84 -23.87
CA LEU A 649 -13.75 40.63 -25.07
C LEU A 649 -14.30 39.76 -26.23
N SER A 650 -13.80 38.53 -26.37
CA SER A 650 -14.29 37.56 -27.36
C SER A 650 -15.75 37.18 -27.09
N LEU A 651 -16.07 36.85 -25.83
CA LEU A 651 -17.44 36.54 -25.40
C LEU A 651 -18.41 37.71 -25.63
N ALA A 652 -17.99 38.92 -25.26
CA ALA A 652 -18.75 40.16 -25.47
C ALA A 652 -18.98 40.43 -26.96
N THR A 653 -17.95 40.22 -27.79
CA THR A 653 -18.06 40.39 -29.25
C THR A 653 -19.05 39.40 -29.85
N ASP A 654 -19.07 38.16 -29.38
CA ASP A 654 -20.03 37.16 -29.83
C ASP A 654 -21.47 37.50 -29.41
N LEU A 655 -21.66 38.01 -28.20
CA LEU A 655 -22.96 38.52 -27.75
C LEU A 655 -23.41 39.70 -28.63
N ALA A 656 -22.54 40.68 -28.86
CA ALA A 656 -22.81 41.86 -29.67
C ALA A 656 -23.15 41.50 -31.11
N ARG A 657 -22.45 40.54 -31.72
CA ARG A 657 -22.75 40.04 -33.07
C ARG A 657 -24.17 39.46 -33.16
N ARG A 658 -24.57 38.63 -32.19
CA ARG A 658 -25.91 38.05 -32.15
C ARG A 658 -26.98 39.12 -31.93
N ALA A 659 -26.72 40.04 -31.01
CA ALA A 659 -27.61 41.16 -30.73
C ALA A 659 -27.81 42.04 -31.97
N ALA A 660 -26.73 42.41 -32.65
CA ALA A 660 -26.77 43.24 -33.86
C ALA A 660 -27.63 42.62 -34.97
N MET A 661 -27.46 41.32 -35.23
CA MET A 661 -28.27 40.61 -36.24
C MET A 661 -29.77 40.58 -35.87
N ALA A 662 -30.09 40.33 -34.60
CA ALA A 662 -31.48 40.31 -34.15
C ALA A 662 -32.14 41.70 -34.24
N ILE A 663 -31.41 42.76 -33.88
CA ILE A 663 -31.88 44.15 -33.94
C ILE A 663 -32.12 44.58 -35.39
N ASP A 664 -31.16 44.31 -36.28
CA ASP A 664 -31.28 44.63 -37.71
C ASP A 664 -32.52 43.97 -38.33
N ASN A 665 -32.75 42.68 -38.03
CA ASN A 665 -33.94 41.96 -38.50
C ASN A 665 -35.25 42.53 -37.93
N ALA A 666 -35.28 42.87 -36.63
CA ALA A 666 -36.45 43.44 -35.99
C ALA A 666 -36.79 44.83 -36.55
N ARG A 667 -35.78 45.67 -36.78
CA ARG A 667 -35.93 47.01 -37.38
C ARG A 667 -36.51 46.92 -38.80
N LEU A 668 -35.93 46.07 -39.64
CA LEU A 668 -36.43 45.83 -41.00
C LEU A 668 -37.88 45.33 -41.04
N PHE A 669 -38.26 44.49 -40.07
CA PHE A 669 -39.65 44.03 -39.96
C PHE A 669 -40.59 45.17 -39.60
N GLN A 670 -40.25 45.98 -38.58
CA GLN A 670 -41.06 47.11 -38.14
C GLN A 670 -41.24 48.17 -39.23
N ASP A 671 -40.17 48.51 -39.95
CA ASP A 671 -40.20 49.47 -41.06
C ASP A 671 -41.17 49.00 -42.15
N ARG A 672 -41.12 47.71 -42.49
CA ARG A 672 -42.02 47.09 -43.47
C ARG A 672 -43.49 47.15 -43.02
N SER A 673 -43.80 46.85 -41.75
CA SER A 673 -45.16 46.96 -41.21
C SER A 673 -45.68 48.40 -41.26
N TYR A 674 -44.85 49.38 -40.91
CA TYR A 674 -45.22 50.79 -40.88
C TYR A 674 -45.56 51.32 -42.28
N ILE A 675 -44.71 51.01 -43.27
CA ILE A 675 -44.93 51.40 -44.67
C ILE A 675 -46.24 50.80 -45.20
N ALA A 676 -46.48 49.51 -44.98
CA ALA A 676 -47.71 48.85 -45.42
C ALA A 676 -48.97 49.49 -44.82
N ARG A 677 -48.94 49.80 -43.51
CA ARG A 677 -50.06 50.47 -42.83
C ARG A 677 -50.32 51.87 -43.39
N THR A 678 -49.27 52.64 -43.63
CA THR A 678 -49.37 54.02 -44.14
C THR A 678 -49.93 54.04 -45.56
N LEU A 679 -49.46 53.14 -46.43
CA LEU A 679 -50.00 52.96 -47.77
C LEU A 679 -51.46 52.52 -47.77
N GLN A 680 -51.85 51.58 -46.88
CA GLN A 680 -53.25 51.17 -46.76
C GLN A 680 -54.16 52.34 -46.36
N GLN A 681 -53.72 53.18 -45.41
CA GLN A 681 -54.49 54.32 -44.93
C GLN A 681 -54.65 55.42 -46.00
N SER A 682 -53.63 55.66 -46.83
CA SER A 682 -53.70 56.67 -47.89
C SER A 682 -54.62 56.28 -49.06
N LEU A 683 -54.83 54.98 -49.28
CA LEU A 683 -55.67 54.46 -50.36
C LEU A 683 -57.17 54.41 -50.02
N LEU A 684 -57.53 54.46 -48.73
CA LEU A 684 -58.92 54.54 -48.26
C LEU A 684 -59.38 56.00 -48.13
N PRO A 685 -60.70 56.27 -48.11
CA PRO A 685 -61.20 57.62 -47.86
C PRO A 685 -60.77 58.12 -46.47
N PRO A 686 -60.22 59.34 -46.36
CA PRO A 686 -59.70 59.87 -45.09
C PRO A 686 -60.82 60.17 -44.07
N ALA A 687 -62.02 60.48 -44.57
CA ALA A 687 -63.22 60.67 -43.79
C ALA A 687 -64.45 60.24 -44.62
N LEU A 688 -65.51 59.83 -43.94
CA LEU A 688 -66.81 59.59 -44.56
C LEU A 688 -67.58 60.92 -44.66
N PRO A 689 -68.35 61.15 -45.74
CA PRO A 689 -69.14 62.35 -45.87
C PRO A 689 -70.38 62.33 -44.95
N ASP A 690 -70.85 63.51 -44.57
CA ASP A 690 -72.15 63.71 -43.92
C ASP A 690 -73.25 63.77 -44.99
N ILE A 691 -74.21 62.83 -44.95
CA ILE A 691 -75.28 62.70 -45.94
C ILE A 691 -76.61 63.07 -45.29
N PRO A 692 -77.36 64.07 -45.80
CA PRO A 692 -78.64 64.47 -45.22
C PRO A 692 -79.61 63.30 -45.04
N GLY A 693 -79.98 63.01 -43.78
CA GLY A 693 -80.92 61.95 -43.43
C GLY A 693 -80.37 60.52 -43.46
N ILE A 694 -79.05 60.33 -43.66
CA ILE A 694 -78.40 59.02 -43.71
C ILE A 694 -77.10 59.03 -42.89
N GLU A 695 -76.99 58.11 -41.94
CA GLU A 695 -75.74 57.87 -41.18
C GLU A 695 -74.86 56.87 -41.94
N VAL A 696 -73.56 57.19 -42.07
CA VAL A 696 -72.59 56.34 -42.77
C VAL A 696 -71.45 55.98 -41.82
N ALA A 697 -71.15 54.69 -41.73
CA ALA A 697 -70.01 54.15 -40.98
C ALA A 697 -69.25 53.13 -41.83
N ALA A 698 -67.94 53.04 -41.62
CA ALA A 698 -67.08 52.06 -42.29
C ALA A 698 -66.12 51.43 -41.28
N ARG A 699 -65.85 50.14 -41.44
CA ARG A 699 -64.88 49.40 -40.64
C ARG A 699 -64.02 48.53 -41.54
N TYR A 700 -62.74 48.86 -41.61
CA TYR A 700 -61.74 48.06 -42.33
C TYR A 700 -60.94 47.21 -41.36
N ARG A 701 -60.84 45.90 -41.62
CA ARG A 701 -60.02 44.98 -40.83
C ARG A 701 -59.25 44.06 -41.77
N ALA A 702 -57.97 44.34 -41.97
CA ALA A 702 -57.11 43.49 -42.77
C ALA A 702 -56.99 42.08 -42.17
N ALA A 703 -56.99 41.06 -43.02
CA ALA A 703 -56.69 39.68 -42.65
C ALA A 703 -55.23 39.37 -43.00
N GLY A 704 -54.39 39.10 -41.99
CA GLY A 704 -52.98 38.71 -42.18
C GLY A 704 -51.99 39.37 -41.21
N GLU A 705 -50.73 38.94 -41.26
CA GLU A 705 -49.63 39.29 -40.34
C GLU A 705 -49.11 40.75 -40.45
N GLY A 706 -49.99 41.73 -40.69
CA GLY A 706 -49.68 43.17 -40.56
C GLY A 706 -48.65 43.76 -41.54
N ASN A 707 -48.03 42.94 -42.40
CA ASN A 707 -46.90 43.34 -43.26
C ASN A 707 -47.25 43.56 -44.74
N GLU A 708 -48.52 43.45 -45.11
CA GLU A 708 -48.97 43.55 -46.49
C GLU A 708 -50.24 44.41 -46.58
N VAL A 709 -50.33 45.18 -47.67
CA VAL A 709 -51.50 46.01 -48.01
C VAL A 709 -52.60 45.11 -48.58
N GLY A 710 -53.85 45.25 -48.13
CA GLY A 710 -54.99 44.50 -48.64
C GLY A 710 -55.53 45.07 -49.96
N GLY A 711 -56.25 44.22 -50.72
CA GLY A 711 -56.92 44.59 -51.97
C GLY A 711 -58.31 45.22 -51.78
N ASP A 712 -58.90 45.05 -50.59
CA ASP A 712 -60.23 45.56 -50.25
C ASP A 712 -60.26 47.09 -50.19
N PHE A 713 -61.36 47.69 -50.65
CA PHE A 713 -61.62 49.12 -50.51
C PHE A 713 -63.09 49.46 -50.41
N TYR A 714 -63.35 50.69 -49.95
CA TYR A 714 -64.65 51.32 -50.00
C TYR A 714 -64.49 52.81 -50.32
N ASP A 715 -65.55 53.44 -50.81
CA ASP A 715 -65.64 54.90 -50.96
C ASP A 715 -67.09 55.36 -50.86
N VAL A 716 -67.30 56.59 -50.37
CA VAL A 716 -68.62 57.22 -50.32
C VAL A 716 -68.46 58.68 -50.72
N PHE A 717 -69.18 59.14 -51.75
CA PHE A 717 -68.99 60.47 -52.32
C PHE A 717 -70.25 61.02 -53.01
N ASP A 718 -70.35 62.35 -53.08
CA ASP A 718 -71.41 63.07 -53.80
C ASP A 718 -71.21 62.93 -55.32
N THR A 719 -72.29 62.61 -56.04
CA THR A 719 -72.27 62.50 -57.51
C THR A 719 -72.62 63.82 -58.23
N GLY A 720 -72.98 64.87 -57.49
CA GLY A 720 -73.18 66.23 -57.99
C GLY A 720 -74.57 66.51 -58.57
N ASP A 721 -75.47 65.53 -58.61
CA ASP A 721 -76.85 65.66 -59.10
C ASP A 721 -77.91 65.36 -58.01
N GLY A 722 -77.54 65.54 -56.74
CA GLY A 722 -78.40 65.27 -55.58
C GLY A 722 -78.41 63.79 -55.16
N ALA A 723 -77.65 62.92 -55.83
CA ALA A 723 -77.43 61.54 -55.44
C ALA A 723 -76.03 61.34 -54.84
N TRP A 724 -75.89 60.31 -54.01
CA TRP A 724 -74.61 59.87 -53.46
C TRP A 724 -74.25 58.48 -53.98
N ALA A 725 -72.97 58.19 -54.02
CA ALA A 725 -72.43 56.88 -54.37
C ALA A 725 -71.76 56.25 -53.16
N ALA A 726 -72.02 54.97 -52.94
CA ALA A 726 -71.24 54.11 -52.06
C ALA A 726 -70.70 52.94 -52.86
N VAL A 727 -69.40 52.65 -52.73
CA VAL A 727 -68.74 51.55 -53.42
C VAL A 727 -67.97 50.71 -52.41
N ILE A 728 -67.99 49.40 -52.60
CA ILE A 728 -67.14 48.44 -51.91
C ILE A 728 -66.58 47.47 -52.95
N GLY A 729 -65.31 47.10 -52.83
CA GLY A 729 -64.70 46.15 -53.75
C GLY A 729 -63.52 45.41 -53.13
N ASP A 730 -63.18 44.27 -53.74
CA ASP A 730 -62.08 43.38 -53.35
C ASP A 730 -61.28 42.98 -54.60
N VAL A 731 -60.02 43.41 -54.62
CA VAL A 731 -59.03 43.05 -55.63
C VAL A 731 -58.35 41.75 -55.23
N CYS A 732 -58.31 40.76 -56.14
CA CYS A 732 -57.66 39.49 -55.84
C CYS A 732 -56.16 39.66 -55.52
N GLY A 733 -55.74 39.06 -54.40
CA GLY A 733 -54.35 39.07 -53.93
C GLY A 733 -54.06 40.12 -52.87
N LYS A 734 -52.78 40.31 -52.55
CA LYS A 734 -52.29 41.18 -51.47
C LYS A 734 -50.96 41.84 -51.84
N GLY A 735 -50.58 42.87 -51.08
CA GLY A 735 -49.35 43.64 -51.27
C GLY A 735 -49.50 44.81 -52.26
N ALA A 736 -48.37 45.47 -52.57
CA ALA A 736 -48.34 46.71 -53.35
C ALA A 736 -49.02 46.60 -54.72
N GLY A 737 -48.98 45.42 -55.34
CA GLY A 737 -49.65 45.17 -56.61
C GLY A 737 -51.18 45.24 -56.52
N ALA A 738 -51.79 44.58 -55.52
CA ALA A 738 -53.24 44.62 -55.32
C ALA A 738 -53.68 46.04 -54.93
N ALA A 739 -52.89 46.71 -54.09
CA ALA A 739 -53.09 48.09 -53.67
C ALA A 739 -53.11 49.09 -54.85
N ALA A 740 -52.24 48.89 -55.85
CA ALA A 740 -52.22 49.73 -57.05
C ALA A 740 -53.51 49.60 -57.88
N VAL A 741 -53.99 48.37 -58.09
CA VAL A 741 -55.24 48.09 -58.81
C VAL A 741 -56.44 48.66 -58.06
N MET A 742 -56.46 48.51 -56.73
CA MET A 742 -57.47 49.08 -55.85
C MET A 742 -57.53 50.61 -55.97
N GLY A 743 -56.36 51.27 -55.93
CA GLY A 743 -56.26 52.72 -56.12
C GLY A 743 -56.80 53.19 -57.47
N VAL A 744 -56.45 52.49 -58.57
CA VAL A 744 -57.01 52.75 -59.90
C VAL A 744 -58.52 52.57 -59.89
N ALA A 745 -59.02 51.43 -59.40
CA ALA A 745 -60.44 51.10 -59.44
C ALA A 745 -61.30 52.14 -58.70
N ARG A 746 -60.90 52.51 -57.47
CA ARG A 746 -61.61 53.50 -56.66
C ARG A 746 -61.72 54.85 -57.38
N HIS A 747 -60.61 55.37 -57.91
CA HIS A 747 -60.60 56.66 -58.59
C HIS A 747 -61.32 56.61 -59.95
N THR A 748 -61.25 55.50 -60.69
CA THR A 748 -62.00 55.31 -61.93
C THR A 748 -63.50 55.28 -61.68
N VAL A 749 -63.98 54.56 -60.67
CA VAL A 749 -65.40 54.57 -60.28
C VAL A 749 -65.86 55.98 -59.94
N ARG A 750 -65.07 56.71 -59.15
CA ARG A 750 -65.38 58.08 -58.76
C ARG A 750 -65.47 59.02 -59.96
N ALA A 751 -64.50 58.96 -60.86
CA ALA A 751 -64.48 59.78 -62.07
C ALA A 751 -65.63 59.42 -63.03
N ALA A 752 -65.90 58.13 -63.24
CA ALA A 752 -66.97 57.67 -64.10
C ALA A 752 -68.35 58.09 -63.56
N ALA A 753 -68.54 58.04 -62.23
CA ALA A 753 -69.79 58.44 -61.57
C ALA A 753 -70.08 59.95 -61.67
N MET A 754 -69.09 60.81 -61.98
CA MET A 754 -69.31 62.24 -62.22
C MET A 754 -69.94 62.53 -63.59
N GLN A 755 -69.80 61.62 -64.55
CA GLN A 755 -70.26 61.81 -65.94
C GLN A 755 -71.41 60.89 -66.32
N GLU A 756 -71.49 59.71 -65.72
CA GLU A 756 -72.49 58.69 -66.02
C GLU A 756 -73.42 58.48 -64.82
N ARG A 757 -74.72 58.36 -65.09
CA ARG A 757 -75.76 58.23 -64.08
C ARG A 757 -76.16 56.77 -63.85
N ARG A 758 -75.93 55.87 -64.81
CA ARG A 758 -76.33 54.47 -64.73
C ARG A 758 -75.24 53.62 -64.06
N PRO A 759 -75.48 53.01 -62.87
CA PRO A 759 -74.51 52.15 -62.19
C PRO A 759 -73.86 51.08 -63.06
N SER A 760 -74.63 50.43 -63.94
CA SER A 760 -74.11 49.39 -64.84
C SER A 760 -73.12 49.92 -65.88
N ARG A 761 -73.30 51.16 -66.35
CA ARG A 761 -72.36 51.81 -67.27
C ARG A 761 -71.11 52.29 -66.55
N ILE A 762 -71.23 52.77 -65.31
CA ILE A 762 -70.08 53.11 -64.46
C ILE A 762 -69.19 51.88 -64.25
N LEU A 763 -69.78 50.74 -63.89
CA LEU A 763 -69.02 49.49 -63.72
C LEU A 763 -68.46 48.94 -65.04
N ALA A 764 -69.15 49.15 -66.17
CA ALA A 764 -68.59 48.81 -67.49
C ALA A 764 -67.35 49.65 -67.81
N THR A 765 -67.39 50.97 -67.55
CA THR A 765 -66.22 51.85 -67.71
C THR A 765 -65.06 51.43 -66.81
N LEU A 766 -65.35 51.04 -65.55
CA LEU A 766 -64.34 50.48 -64.66
C LEU A 766 -63.73 49.19 -65.25
N ASN A 767 -64.56 48.25 -65.70
CA ASN A 767 -64.12 46.99 -66.29
C ASN A 767 -63.20 47.22 -67.51
N ASP A 768 -63.60 48.10 -68.42
CA ASP A 768 -62.81 48.45 -69.60
C ASP A 768 -61.51 49.16 -69.21
N GLY A 769 -61.54 50.02 -68.19
CA GLY A 769 -60.36 50.70 -67.65
C GLY A 769 -59.35 49.72 -67.05
N LEU A 770 -59.84 48.75 -66.28
CA LEU A 770 -59.00 47.72 -65.68
C LEU A 770 -58.39 46.78 -66.74
N LEU A 771 -59.19 46.25 -67.68
CA LEU A 771 -58.70 45.36 -68.75
C LEU A 771 -57.58 45.99 -69.60
N ARG A 772 -57.53 47.32 -69.70
CA ARG A 772 -56.46 48.04 -70.43
C ARG A 772 -55.21 48.32 -69.60
N GLN A 773 -55.31 48.31 -68.27
CA GLN A 773 -54.24 48.75 -67.36
C GLN A 773 -53.64 47.63 -66.52
N THR A 774 -54.36 46.52 -66.28
CA THR A 774 -53.88 45.42 -65.44
C THR A 774 -53.29 44.27 -66.26
N SER A 775 -52.22 43.65 -65.75
CA SER A 775 -51.61 42.44 -66.31
C SER A 775 -52.50 41.20 -66.18
N GLU A 776 -52.29 40.20 -67.03
CA GLU A 776 -53.05 38.93 -67.03
C GLU A 776 -53.09 38.30 -65.63
N GLY A 777 -54.30 37.96 -65.16
CA GLY A 777 -54.53 37.16 -63.95
C GLY A 777 -55.01 37.91 -62.70
N ARG A 778 -55.21 39.23 -62.73
CA ARG A 778 -55.87 39.97 -61.63
C ARG A 778 -57.28 40.38 -61.97
N PHE A 779 -58.19 40.24 -61.00
CA PHE A 779 -59.58 40.61 -61.11
C PHE A 779 -60.04 41.37 -59.85
N LEU A 780 -61.14 42.11 -60.00
CA LEU A 780 -61.78 42.90 -58.96
C LEU A 780 -63.25 42.46 -58.89
N THR A 781 -63.74 42.20 -57.69
CA THR A 781 -65.19 42.20 -57.43
C THR A 781 -65.59 43.57 -56.88
N VAL A 782 -66.68 44.15 -57.35
CA VAL A 782 -67.15 45.46 -56.87
C VAL A 782 -68.66 45.53 -56.75
N CYS A 783 -69.17 46.17 -55.71
CA CYS A 783 -70.56 46.56 -55.56
C CYS A 783 -70.65 48.08 -55.52
N TYR A 784 -71.44 48.65 -56.43
CA TYR A 784 -71.71 50.08 -56.51
C TYR A 784 -73.18 50.33 -56.16
N VAL A 785 -73.40 51.23 -55.21
CA VAL A 785 -74.71 51.63 -54.73
C VAL A 785 -74.88 53.12 -55.00
N ARG A 786 -75.90 53.47 -55.78
CA ARG A 786 -76.32 54.85 -55.95
C ARG A 786 -77.52 55.11 -55.08
N LEU A 787 -77.48 56.16 -54.26
CA LEU A 787 -78.52 56.46 -53.29
C LEU A 787 -79.04 57.90 -53.44
N TRP A 788 -80.33 58.08 -53.20
CA TRP A 788 -81.00 59.36 -53.16
C TRP A 788 -81.67 59.54 -51.80
N PRO A 789 -81.27 60.55 -51.02
CA PRO A 789 -81.94 60.89 -49.77
C PRO A 789 -83.28 61.57 -50.08
N ASP A 790 -84.37 61.00 -49.56
CA ASP A 790 -85.70 61.61 -49.49
C ASP A 790 -86.06 61.81 -48.00
N PRO A 791 -86.97 62.74 -47.64
CA PRO A 791 -87.44 62.85 -46.26
C PRO A 791 -88.04 61.51 -45.74
N GLY A 792 -87.40 60.92 -44.73
CA GLY A 792 -87.84 59.68 -44.08
C GLY A 792 -87.64 58.38 -44.87
N ARG A 793 -87.00 58.42 -46.05
CA ARG A 793 -86.69 57.22 -46.86
C ARG A 793 -85.45 57.45 -47.72
N ALA A 794 -84.76 56.37 -48.10
CA ALA A 794 -83.72 56.44 -49.12
C ALA A 794 -84.10 55.53 -50.28
N ARG A 795 -83.88 56.01 -51.51
CA ARG A 795 -83.95 55.14 -52.70
C ARG A 795 -82.54 54.71 -53.05
N LEU A 796 -82.34 53.41 -53.27
CA LEU A 796 -81.04 52.85 -53.64
C LEU A 796 -81.16 52.08 -54.96
N THR A 797 -80.17 52.25 -55.82
CA THR A 797 -79.96 51.43 -57.02
C THR A 797 -78.61 50.74 -56.87
N VAL A 798 -78.63 49.41 -56.80
CA VAL A 798 -77.44 48.58 -56.60
C VAL A 798 -77.02 47.95 -57.92
N CYS A 799 -75.74 47.94 -58.20
CA CYS A 799 -75.14 47.19 -59.29
C CYS A 799 -73.92 46.44 -58.76
N SER A 800 -73.87 45.13 -58.99
CA SER A 800 -72.74 44.28 -58.63
C SER A 800 -71.99 43.84 -59.87
N GLY A 801 -70.66 44.00 -59.83
CA GLY A 801 -69.69 43.34 -60.70
C GLY A 801 -69.02 42.21 -59.94
N GLY A 802 -69.77 41.13 -59.68
CA GLY A 802 -69.27 39.90 -59.04
C GLY A 802 -69.07 39.96 -57.52
N HIS A 803 -69.33 41.09 -56.87
CA HIS A 803 -69.25 41.22 -55.41
C HIS A 803 -70.55 40.78 -54.74
N PRO A 804 -70.53 40.27 -53.49
CA PRO A 804 -71.75 40.02 -52.73
C PRO A 804 -72.67 41.24 -52.68
N LEU A 805 -73.98 41.00 -52.78
CA LEU A 805 -74.99 42.05 -52.65
C LEU A 805 -75.03 42.57 -51.19
N PRO A 806 -75.35 43.85 -50.98
CA PRO A 806 -75.43 44.42 -49.64
C PRO A 806 -76.57 43.80 -48.85
N LEU A 807 -76.33 43.53 -47.57
CA LEU A 807 -77.37 43.09 -46.65
C LEU A 807 -78.19 44.27 -46.16
N VAL A 808 -79.52 44.18 -46.27
CA VAL A 808 -80.46 45.17 -45.77
C VAL A 808 -80.99 44.72 -44.41
N LEU A 809 -80.59 45.43 -43.35
CA LEU A 809 -81.14 45.24 -42.01
C LEU A 809 -82.32 46.20 -41.81
N ARG A 810 -83.52 45.66 -41.60
CA ARG A 810 -84.74 46.41 -41.32
C ARG A 810 -84.82 46.78 -39.84
N ALA A 811 -85.60 47.82 -39.51
CA ALA A 811 -85.79 48.28 -38.13
C ALA A 811 -86.42 47.22 -37.19
N ASN A 812 -87.12 46.23 -37.75
CA ASN A 812 -87.66 45.08 -37.01
C ASN A 812 -86.62 43.96 -36.77
N GLY A 813 -85.36 44.15 -37.19
CA GLY A 813 -84.28 43.18 -37.06
C GLY A 813 -84.19 42.13 -38.17
N SER A 814 -85.05 42.16 -39.19
CA SER A 814 -84.95 41.22 -40.33
C SER A 814 -83.82 41.63 -41.28
N VAL A 815 -83.08 40.63 -41.78
CA VAL A 815 -82.02 40.81 -42.77
C VAL A 815 -82.49 40.25 -44.12
N GLU A 816 -82.38 41.06 -45.16
CA GLU A 816 -82.68 40.72 -46.55
C GLU A 816 -81.40 40.90 -47.39
N THR A 817 -81.26 40.14 -48.48
CA THR A 817 -80.14 40.23 -49.46
C THR A 817 -80.59 40.87 -50.75
#